data_AF-A0A6N7XZS8-F1
#
_entry.id   AF-A0A6N7XZS8-F1
#
_cell.length_a   1.000
_cell.length_b   1.000
_cell.length_c   1.000
_cell.angle_alpha   90.00
_cell.angle_beta   90.00
_cell.angle_gamma   90.00
#
_symmetry.space_group_name_H-M   'P 1'
#
loop_
_entity.id
_entity.type
_entity.pdbx_description
1 polymer ?
#
loop_
_entity_poly.entity_id
_entity_poly.type
_entity_poly.pdbx_seq_one_letter_code
_entity_poly.pdbx_strand_id
1 'polypeptide(L)'
;MENWYEEDLRKEALRLWEYENNKKIEEEGLFFKTFRRLEEIDDKISFDSKKDNVYYERYKKYVEEETGNKAREIEEIQNLIEYEKFFLRWERRVNKEKNGSGHYGSNSATRYRVDSIKRLEKELENILDTSPEGWEYYYKNQLIGDIENKQQQRLVNVPYVAKAKQKVMESLNLGTPVYIVGHLGSGKTQLATEAALDFTIENKVQSELEDKMENWFYLNPNATEKDAIEKFREFNEERKNYYKNILVNGNKEEIEALQPLFISGSHNLTYEDMFVEKTLSLNHSFSQGSFSDYLNMIIEDFYEWMDKHKERLDKMTDEEQLQLKIQIWKSFSDLLVARNSAFGTEIKKIEREILIAVKEGRTVIVDELNTIAMQNLIGLNDILQRHAGSTAYITGVGPVVIKHGFGFIGTGNLSTQMVNYEGTNELNPAFKSRFVTIEYNYIPQSVIGSLEDQELLEINQLFRVIITGLADKNGNIHIPNPKRTLEELFRFSQLCKVTQNVFMGKWNDNEDHSDSGIEDLELRESVLSVRNILHVLDNWNQGEEKDLSKALWDGFISSITYADDQNYILSQAVRFGFFPINEGWNVKTKAIGGGTTTYEEIRTSPYNYIRPKIETLSYLDVIYLIFGKGPIRKTLPKELIKSFEDNIDNLKQIDVKKYQELDQQLFHLEHSKNLLEYLEDNGGKK
;
A
#
# COMPACT_ATOMS: atom_id res chain seq x y z
N MET A 1 -11.18 25.47 25.55
CA MET A 1 -9.96 25.71 24.74
C MET A 1 -9.71 24.54 23.80
N GLU A 2 -9.68 23.30 24.30
CA GLU A 2 -9.57 22.09 23.47
C GLU A 2 -10.68 21.98 22.40
N ASN A 3 -11.97 22.05 22.77
CA ASN A 3 -13.06 22.09 21.78
C ASN A 3 -12.95 23.26 20.78
N TRP A 4 -12.32 24.38 21.18
CA TRP A 4 -12.11 25.51 20.25
C TRP A 4 -10.97 25.23 19.27
N TYR A 5 -9.95 24.48 19.70
CA TYR A 5 -8.86 24.01 18.86
C TYR A 5 -9.36 23.00 17.82
N GLU A 6 -10.19 22.04 18.23
CA GLU A 6 -10.85 21.10 17.29
C GLU A 6 -11.72 21.82 16.25
N GLU A 7 -12.52 22.80 16.67
CA GLU A 7 -13.29 23.64 15.75
C GLU A 7 -12.40 24.42 14.77
N ASP A 8 -11.24 24.91 15.22
CA ASP A 8 -10.30 25.65 14.37
C ASP A 8 -9.63 24.74 13.34
N LEU A 9 -9.23 23.52 13.73
CA LEU A 9 -8.71 22.51 12.82
C LEU A 9 -9.71 22.14 11.72
N ARG A 10 -11.00 21.96 12.05
CA ARG A 10 -12.06 21.71 11.05
C ARG A 10 -12.21 22.87 10.06
N LYS A 11 -12.03 24.12 10.53
CA LYS A 11 -12.06 25.32 9.68
C LYS A 11 -10.83 25.41 8.79
N GLU A 12 -9.65 25.14 9.31
CA GLU A 12 -8.40 25.12 8.55
C GLU A 12 -8.45 24.04 7.46
N ALA A 13 -8.97 22.86 7.77
CA ALA A 13 -9.21 21.78 6.80
C ALA A 13 -10.11 22.22 5.64
N LEU A 14 -11.22 22.92 5.94
CA LEU A 14 -12.12 23.44 4.90
C LEU A 14 -11.40 24.45 3.97
N ARG A 15 -10.61 25.37 4.55
CA ARG A 15 -9.85 26.36 3.76
C ARG A 15 -8.79 25.71 2.86
N LEU A 16 -8.07 24.70 3.39
CA LEU A 16 -7.07 23.97 2.63
C LEU A 16 -7.71 23.22 1.46
N TRP A 17 -8.86 22.59 1.69
CA TRP A 17 -9.62 21.90 0.65
C TRP A 17 -10.05 22.83 -0.50
N GLU A 18 -10.58 24.02 -0.17
CA GLU A 18 -10.91 25.03 -1.17
C GLU A 18 -9.68 25.51 -1.96
N TYR A 19 -8.56 25.76 -1.26
CA TYR A 19 -7.32 26.20 -1.88
C TYR A 19 -6.74 25.15 -2.83
N GLU A 20 -6.66 23.88 -2.41
CA GLU A 20 -6.16 22.79 -3.26
C GLU A 20 -7.03 22.57 -4.50
N ASN A 21 -8.35 22.62 -4.33
CA ASN A 21 -9.28 22.56 -5.45
C ASN A 21 -9.05 23.72 -6.42
N ASN A 22 -8.81 24.93 -5.92
CA ASN A 22 -8.57 26.11 -6.74
C ASN A 22 -7.25 26.05 -7.53
N LYS A 23 -6.19 25.46 -6.96
CA LYS A 23 -4.89 25.33 -7.64
C LYS A 23 -4.99 24.55 -8.97
N LYS A 24 -5.76 23.46 -8.99
CA LYS A 24 -5.97 22.68 -10.23
C LYS A 24 -6.88 23.41 -11.24
N ILE A 25 -7.77 24.28 -10.77
CA ILE A 25 -8.64 25.09 -11.64
C ILE A 25 -7.81 26.10 -12.43
N GLU A 26 -6.69 26.59 -11.89
CA GLU A 26 -5.85 27.57 -12.60
C GLU A 26 -5.31 27.03 -13.93
N GLU A 27 -5.16 25.71 -14.06
CA GLU A 27 -4.74 25.02 -15.29
C GLU A 27 -5.89 24.89 -16.32
N GLU A 28 -7.15 25.08 -15.89
CA GLU A 28 -8.32 24.94 -16.74
C GLU A 28 -8.64 26.20 -17.57
N GLY A 29 -9.38 26.00 -18.66
CA GLY A 29 -9.77 27.06 -19.59
C GLY A 29 -10.71 28.12 -19.01
N LEU A 30 -10.69 29.31 -19.60
CA LEU A 30 -11.56 30.45 -19.24
C LEU A 30 -13.05 30.10 -19.22
N PHE A 31 -13.51 29.21 -20.11
CA PHE A 31 -14.88 28.73 -20.14
C PHE A 31 -15.28 28.05 -18.82
N PHE A 32 -14.49 27.07 -18.37
CA PHE A 32 -14.76 26.33 -17.13
C PHE A 32 -14.75 27.28 -15.92
N LYS A 33 -13.76 28.16 -15.83
CA LYS A 33 -13.65 29.17 -14.76
C LYS A 33 -14.85 30.10 -14.69
N THR A 34 -15.36 30.54 -15.84
CA THR A 34 -16.46 31.52 -15.92
C THR A 34 -17.81 30.90 -15.54
N PHE A 35 -18.04 29.63 -15.89
CA PHE A 35 -19.34 28.97 -15.72
C PHE A 35 -19.41 27.97 -14.56
N ARG A 36 -18.31 27.68 -13.86
CA ARG A 36 -18.30 26.85 -12.66
C ARG A 36 -19.16 27.50 -11.57
N ARG A 37 -20.01 26.69 -10.94
CA ARG A 37 -20.83 27.09 -9.79
C ARG A 37 -20.42 26.25 -8.58
N LEU A 38 -20.48 26.86 -7.40
CA LEU A 38 -20.18 26.21 -6.13
C LEU A 38 -21.47 26.08 -5.32
N GLU A 39 -21.51 25.09 -4.44
CA GLU A 39 -22.59 24.95 -3.46
C GLU A 39 -22.51 26.09 -2.43
N GLU A 40 -23.66 26.59 -1.97
CA GLU A 40 -23.71 27.57 -0.89
C GLU A 40 -23.30 26.90 0.43
N ILE A 41 -22.13 27.28 0.95
CA ILE A 41 -21.65 26.84 2.26
C ILE A 41 -22.41 27.63 3.33
N ASP A 42 -23.05 26.94 4.27
CA ASP A 42 -23.75 27.56 5.39
C ASP A 42 -22.69 28.07 6.39
N ASP A 43 -22.47 29.39 6.43
CA ASP A 43 -21.56 30.10 7.35
C ASP A 43 -21.98 29.99 8.84
N LYS A 44 -22.65 28.90 9.25
CA LYS A 44 -22.97 28.62 10.66
C LYS A 44 -21.74 28.44 11.53
N ILE A 45 -20.56 28.26 10.93
CA ILE A 45 -19.32 28.45 11.64
C ILE A 45 -19.08 29.96 11.79
N SER A 46 -19.77 30.57 12.75
CA SER A 46 -19.62 31.97 13.12
C SER A 46 -18.14 32.36 13.13
N PHE A 47 -17.80 33.30 12.24
CA PHE A 47 -16.43 33.76 11.99
C PHE A 47 -15.92 34.69 13.10
N ASP A 48 -16.77 35.12 14.03
CA ASP A 48 -16.69 36.51 14.49
C ASP A 48 -16.76 36.76 16.00
N SER A 49 -16.24 35.87 16.84
CA SER A 49 -16.03 36.26 18.27
C SER A 49 -14.80 35.69 18.98
N LYS A 50 -14.02 34.80 18.35
CA LYS A 50 -12.99 34.02 19.06
C LYS A 50 -11.53 34.40 18.75
N LYS A 51 -11.26 35.15 17.68
CA LYS A 51 -9.90 35.60 17.28
C LYS A 51 -9.22 36.54 18.30
N ASP A 52 -9.97 37.12 19.23
CA ASP A 52 -9.43 38.07 20.21
C ASP A 52 -9.20 37.45 21.60
N ASN A 53 -9.38 36.13 21.76
CA ASN A 53 -9.12 35.48 23.05
C ASN A 53 -7.63 35.16 23.21
N VAL A 54 -6.92 36.04 23.93
CA VAL A 54 -5.48 35.91 24.24
C VAL A 54 -5.11 34.55 24.85
N TYR A 55 -6.01 33.91 25.62
CA TYR A 55 -5.73 32.60 26.20
C TYR A 55 -5.84 31.45 25.18
N TYR A 56 -6.74 31.57 24.21
CA TYR A 56 -6.84 30.58 23.13
C TYR A 56 -5.61 30.64 22.21
N GLU A 57 -5.16 31.83 21.81
CA GLU A 57 -3.95 31.99 21.00
C GLU A 57 -2.70 31.44 21.71
N ARG A 58 -2.58 31.68 23.02
CA ARG A 58 -1.50 31.07 23.84
C ARG A 58 -1.63 29.55 23.94
N TYR A 59 -2.85 29.04 24.07
CA TYR A 59 -3.11 27.60 24.06
C TYR A 59 -2.72 26.96 22.72
N LYS A 60 -3.15 27.54 21.60
CA LYS A 60 -2.82 27.06 20.25
C LYS A 60 -1.30 27.02 20.04
N LYS A 61 -0.62 28.12 20.36
CA LYS A 61 0.84 28.20 20.27
C LYS A 61 1.55 27.15 21.14
N TYR A 62 1.08 26.95 22.36
CA TYR A 62 1.60 25.91 23.24
C TYR A 62 1.44 24.50 22.62
N VAL A 63 0.26 24.18 22.08
CA VAL A 63 0.00 22.86 21.46
C VAL A 63 0.93 22.66 20.26
N GLU A 64 1.12 23.68 19.43
CA GLU A 64 2.04 23.63 18.29
C GLU A 64 3.50 23.43 18.74
N GLU A 65 3.96 24.16 19.76
CA GLU A 65 5.32 24.04 20.31
C GLU A 65 5.56 22.66 20.97
N GLU A 66 4.62 22.17 21.77
CA GLU A 66 4.73 20.86 22.42
C GLU A 66 4.63 19.72 21.42
N THR A 67 3.74 19.80 20.42
CA THR A 67 3.71 18.84 19.32
C THR A 67 5.04 18.83 18.58
N GLY A 68 5.66 19.99 18.34
CA GLY A 68 7.01 20.08 17.75
C GLY A 68 8.13 19.55 18.65
N ASN A 69 8.03 19.67 19.98
CA ASN A 69 8.96 19.08 20.94
C ASN A 69 8.83 17.55 20.95
N LYS A 70 7.60 17.04 21.03
CA LYS A 70 7.29 15.60 21.05
C LYS A 70 7.57 14.93 19.72
N ALA A 71 7.38 15.63 18.60
CA ALA A 71 7.77 15.17 17.28
C ALA A 71 9.26 14.84 17.21
N ARG A 72 10.12 15.77 17.67
CA ARG A 72 11.58 15.55 17.71
C ARG A 72 11.96 14.38 18.60
N GLU A 73 11.35 14.25 19.77
CA GLU A 73 11.58 13.13 20.70
C GLU A 73 11.21 11.78 20.06
N ILE A 74 10.04 11.71 19.40
CA ILE A 74 9.58 10.51 18.69
C ILE A 74 10.51 10.16 17.52
N GLU A 75 10.92 11.14 16.71
CA GLU A 75 11.85 10.95 15.59
C GLU A 75 13.25 10.51 16.05
N GLU A 76 13.70 10.97 17.21
CA GLU A 76 14.94 10.51 17.86
C GLU A 76 14.85 9.04 18.25
N ILE A 77 13.78 8.64 18.93
CA ILE A 77 13.58 7.23 19.32
C ILE A 77 13.42 6.34 18.09
N GLN A 78 12.65 6.76 17.08
CA GLN A 78 12.49 6.00 15.84
C GLN A 78 13.83 5.84 15.10
N ASN A 79 14.64 6.89 15.00
CA ASN A 79 15.98 6.80 14.41
C ASN A 79 16.90 5.85 15.19
N LEU A 80 16.85 5.87 16.52
CA LEU A 80 17.58 4.92 17.36
C LEU A 80 17.14 3.48 17.11
N ILE A 81 15.83 3.23 16.99
CA ILE A 81 15.30 1.89 16.66
C ILE A 81 15.83 1.43 15.29
N GLU A 82 15.86 2.32 14.30
CA GLU A 82 16.38 2.00 12.97
C GLU A 82 17.89 1.74 12.98
N TYR A 83 18.67 2.53 13.73
CA TYR A 83 20.09 2.34 13.93
C TYR A 83 20.42 0.98 14.58
N GLU A 84 19.67 0.62 15.63
CA GLU A 84 19.82 -0.67 16.29
C GLU A 84 19.42 -1.84 15.37
N LYS A 85 18.38 -1.67 14.53
CA LYS A 85 17.98 -2.65 13.50
C LYS A 85 19.05 -2.81 12.42
N PHE A 86 19.67 -1.71 11.97
CA PHE A 86 20.78 -1.71 11.03
C PHE A 86 21.97 -2.52 11.57
N PHE A 87 22.41 -2.26 12.80
CA PHE A 87 23.49 -3.03 13.42
C PHE A 87 23.11 -4.49 13.66
N LEU A 88 21.86 -4.76 14.05
CA LEU A 88 21.41 -6.14 14.23
C LEU A 88 21.48 -6.94 12.93
N ARG A 89 21.14 -6.34 11.78
CA ARG A 89 21.29 -6.99 10.46
C ARG A 89 22.75 -7.24 10.13
N TRP A 90 23.60 -6.25 10.33
CA TRP A 90 25.05 -6.37 10.08
C TRP A 90 25.69 -7.47 10.94
N GLU A 91 25.41 -7.47 12.26
CA GLU A 91 25.89 -8.49 13.20
C GLU A 91 25.44 -9.90 12.80
N ARG A 92 24.19 -10.06 12.37
CA ARG A 92 23.66 -11.34 11.87
C ARG A 92 24.39 -11.79 10.61
N ARG A 93 24.68 -10.89 9.68
CA ARG A 93 25.43 -11.17 8.44
C ARG A 93 26.85 -11.67 8.75
N VAL A 94 27.59 -10.92 9.57
CA VAL A 94 28.96 -11.28 9.98
C VAL A 94 28.99 -12.62 10.71
N ASN A 95 27.99 -12.90 11.54
CA ASN A 95 27.90 -14.18 12.25
C ASN A 95 27.64 -15.36 11.31
N LYS A 96 26.82 -15.18 10.26
CA LYS A 96 26.61 -16.20 9.21
C LYS A 96 27.90 -16.50 8.45
N GLU A 97 28.68 -15.48 8.11
CA GLU A 97 29.96 -15.63 7.40
C GLU A 97 30.99 -16.38 8.26
N LYS A 98 31.09 -16.07 9.55
CA LYS A 98 32.07 -16.68 10.47
C LYS A 98 31.81 -18.15 10.79
N ASN A 99 30.55 -18.56 10.93
CA ASN A 99 30.21 -19.92 11.39
C ASN A 99 30.18 -20.98 10.26
N GLY A 100 30.40 -20.58 9.01
CA GLY A 100 30.07 -21.42 7.86
C GLY A 100 28.55 -21.54 7.68
N SER A 101 28.12 -21.80 6.45
CA SER A 101 26.76 -21.59 5.93
C SER A 101 25.64 -22.50 6.48
N GLY A 102 25.61 -22.80 7.78
CA GLY A 102 24.61 -23.70 8.37
C GLY A 102 24.21 -23.45 9.84
N HIS A 103 24.86 -22.54 10.58
CA HIS A 103 24.53 -22.34 12.00
C HIS A 103 24.07 -20.91 12.33
N TYR A 104 22.78 -20.79 12.65
CA TYR A 104 22.19 -19.57 13.22
C TYR A 104 22.43 -19.53 14.74
N GLY A 105 23.45 -18.78 15.16
CA GLY A 105 23.78 -18.62 16.58
C GLY A 105 23.37 -17.26 17.13
N SER A 106 22.78 -17.23 18.32
CA SER A 106 22.64 -15.98 19.10
C SER A 106 23.94 -15.69 19.85
N ASN A 107 24.43 -14.45 19.78
CA ASN A 107 25.63 -13.98 20.48
C ASN A 107 25.31 -12.76 21.38
N SER A 108 26.28 -12.30 22.17
CA SER A 108 26.08 -11.15 23.08
C SER A 108 25.69 -9.88 22.34
N ALA A 109 26.31 -9.58 21.20
CA ALA A 109 26.03 -8.40 20.39
C ALA A 109 24.59 -8.38 19.85
N THR A 110 24.16 -9.46 19.20
CA THR A 110 22.78 -9.61 18.69
C THR A 110 21.74 -9.56 19.80
N ARG A 111 22.01 -10.12 21.00
CA ARG A 111 21.10 -10.01 22.16
C ARG A 111 20.97 -8.58 22.65
N TYR A 112 22.10 -7.88 22.81
CA TYR A 112 22.12 -6.47 23.20
C TYR A 112 21.28 -5.59 22.26
N ARG A 113 21.43 -5.79 20.94
CA ARG A 113 20.67 -5.02 19.93
C ARG A 113 19.16 -5.32 20.01
N VAL A 114 18.77 -6.59 20.16
CA VAL A 114 17.35 -6.97 20.33
C VAL A 114 16.74 -6.38 21.60
N ASP A 115 17.46 -6.45 22.73
CA ASP A 115 16.98 -5.91 23.99
C ASP A 115 16.89 -4.37 23.96
N SER A 116 17.83 -3.71 23.27
CA SER A 116 17.80 -2.26 23.08
C SER A 116 16.62 -1.80 22.21
N ILE A 117 16.32 -2.52 21.11
CA ILE A 117 15.13 -2.24 20.28
C ILE A 117 13.87 -2.33 21.13
N LYS A 118 13.69 -3.41 21.90
CA LYS A 118 12.52 -3.60 22.76
C LYS A 118 12.38 -2.50 23.82
N ARG A 119 13.50 -2.05 24.39
CA ARG A 119 13.51 -0.94 25.36
C ARG A 119 13.03 0.35 24.72
N LEU A 120 13.53 0.68 23.53
CA LEU A 120 13.16 1.88 22.78
C LEU A 120 11.70 1.84 22.29
N GLU A 121 11.21 0.68 21.84
CA GLU A 121 9.80 0.47 21.48
C GLU A 121 8.88 0.75 22.68
N LYS A 122 9.26 0.28 23.88
CA LYS A 122 8.53 0.57 25.11
C LYS A 122 8.61 2.04 25.54
N GLU A 123 9.73 2.70 25.27
CA GLU A 123 9.89 4.14 25.53
C GLU A 123 8.95 4.96 24.63
N LEU A 124 8.86 4.60 23.35
CA LEU A 124 7.90 5.18 22.42
C LEU A 124 6.46 4.96 22.89
N GLU A 125 6.08 3.73 23.27
CA GLU A 125 4.75 3.42 23.84
C GLU A 125 4.43 4.30 25.05
N ASN A 126 5.38 4.49 25.99
CA ASN A 126 5.16 5.34 27.15
C ASN A 126 4.89 6.81 26.76
N ILE A 127 5.53 7.33 25.72
CA ILE A 127 5.26 8.70 25.23
C ILE A 127 3.84 8.78 24.68
N LEU A 128 3.42 7.81 23.90
CA LEU A 128 2.07 7.75 23.32
C LEU A 128 0.98 7.61 24.40
N ASP A 129 1.27 6.93 25.51
CA ASP A 129 0.34 6.77 26.63
C ASP A 129 0.25 7.99 27.56
N THR A 130 1.26 8.86 27.56
CA THR A 130 1.37 9.96 28.51
C THR A 130 1.15 11.34 27.89
N SER A 131 1.44 11.49 26.60
CA SER A 131 1.50 12.78 25.90
C SER A 131 0.44 12.87 24.80
N PRO A 132 -0.63 13.69 24.96
CA PRO A 132 -1.65 13.87 23.93
C PRO A 132 -1.06 14.35 22.59
N GLU A 133 -0.13 15.30 22.62
CA GLU A 133 0.55 15.84 21.45
C GLU A 133 1.44 14.83 20.74
N GLY A 134 2.09 13.94 21.51
CA GLY A 134 2.93 12.89 20.96
C GLY A 134 2.08 11.82 20.27
N TRP A 135 0.95 11.48 20.89
CA TRP A 135 -0.07 10.60 20.34
C TRP A 135 -0.66 11.18 19.04
N GLU A 136 -1.06 12.45 19.04
CA GLU A 136 -1.57 13.15 17.85
C GLU A 136 -0.55 13.14 16.71
N TYR A 137 0.70 13.53 16.98
CA TYR A 137 1.77 13.54 15.98
C TYR A 137 2.00 12.17 15.36
N TYR A 138 2.13 11.14 16.21
CA TYR A 138 2.44 9.78 15.78
C TYR A 138 1.35 9.20 14.87
N TYR A 139 0.09 9.29 15.30
CA TYR A 139 -1.03 8.74 14.52
C TYR A 139 -1.40 9.60 13.32
N LYS A 140 -1.12 10.91 13.34
CA LYS A 140 -1.19 11.77 12.16
C LYS A 140 -0.21 11.30 11.10
N ASN A 141 1.06 11.10 11.45
CA ASN A 141 2.06 10.58 10.52
C ASN A 141 1.68 9.19 9.99
N GLN A 142 1.10 8.34 10.83
CA GLN A 142 0.61 7.04 10.41
C GLN A 142 -0.54 7.15 9.40
N LEU A 143 -1.50 8.05 9.63
CA LEU A 143 -2.61 8.31 8.71
C LEU A 143 -2.12 8.89 7.37
N ILE A 144 -1.21 9.86 7.40
CA ILE A 144 -0.62 10.41 6.17
C ILE A 144 0.13 9.32 5.39
N GLY A 145 0.90 8.47 6.08
CA GLY A 145 1.57 7.34 5.45
C GLY A 145 0.60 6.34 4.80
N ASP A 146 -0.55 6.09 5.42
CA ASP A 146 -1.61 5.27 4.83
C ASP A 146 -2.19 5.88 3.55
N ILE A 147 -2.41 7.21 3.55
CA ILE A 147 -2.95 7.97 2.42
C ILE A 147 -1.93 8.00 1.27
N GLU A 148 -0.65 8.23 1.57
CA GLU A 148 0.43 8.17 0.58
C GLU A 148 0.51 6.78 -0.08
N ASN A 149 0.43 5.71 0.71
CA ASN A 149 0.41 4.34 0.20
C ASN A 149 -0.77 4.12 -0.76
N LYS A 150 -1.97 4.55 -0.38
CA LYS A 150 -3.16 4.46 -1.24
C LYS A 150 -2.95 5.21 -2.57
N GLN A 151 -2.43 6.44 -2.52
CA GLN A 151 -2.18 7.26 -3.72
C GLN A 151 -1.15 6.62 -4.66
N GLN A 152 -0.19 5.89 -4.11
CA GLN A 152 0.80 5.11 -4.86
C GLN A 152 0.29 3.71 -5.28
N GLN A 153 -1.01 3.43 -5.14
CA GLN A 153 -1.62 2.14 -5.42
C GLN A 153 -1.02 0.97 -4.61
N ARG A 154 -0.47 1.28 -3.43
CA ARG A 154 0.03 0.30 -2.46
C ARG A 154 -1.04 -0.07 -1.44
N LEU A 155 -0.86 -1.21 -0.78
CA LEU A 155 -1.69 -1.63 0.34
C LEU A 155 -1.54 -0.65 1.51
N VAL A 156 -2.67 -0.22 2.07
CA VAL A 156 -2.72 0.58 3.29
C VAL A 156 -2.03 -0.18 4.43
N ASN A 157 -1.18 0.51 5.19
CA ASN A 157 -0.27 -0.13 6.14
C ASN A 157 -0.94 -0.40 7.50
N VAL A 158 -2.05 -1.14 7.46
CA VAL A 158 -2.76 -1.61 8.65
C VAL A 158 -1.98 -2.75 9.34
N PRO A 159 -2.13 -2.96 10.66
CA PRO A 159 -1.34 -3.95 11.40
C PRO A 159 -1.34 -5.37 10.81
N TYR A 160 -2.46 -5.83 10.24
CA TYR A 160 -2.55 -7.13 9.56
C TYR A 160 -1.62 -7.23 8.34
N VAL A 161 -1.63 -6.20 7.49
CA VAL A 161 -0.76 -6.10 6.30
C VAL A 161 0.70 -5.96 6.71
N ALA A 162 1.00 -5.08 7.67
CA ALA A 162 2.35 -4.84 8.16
C ALA A 162 2.99 -6.12 8.71
N LYS A 163 2.26 -6.87 9.57
CA LYS A 163 2.71 -8.15 10.12
C LYS A 163 2.91 -9.21 9.02
N ALA A 164 2.05 -9.24 8.01
CA ALA A 164 2.19 -10.18 6.90
C ALA A 164 3.43 -9.86 6.05
N LYS A 165 3.64 -8.58 5.66
CA LYS A 165 4.84 -8.13 4.94
C LYS A 165 6.11 -8.45 5.73
N GLN A 166 6.13 -8.13 7.02
CA GLN A 166 7.27 -8.40 7.89
C GLN A 166 7.62 -9.89 7.93
N LYS A 167 6.63 -10.78 8.06
CA LYS A 167 6.86 -12.25 8.03
C LYS A 167 7.46 -12.72 6.70
N VAL A 168 6.99 -12.17 5.57
CA VAL A 168 7.55 -12.46 4.24
C VAL A 168 9.01 -12.03 4.21
N MET A 169 9.30 -10.79 4.58
CA MET A 169 10.65 -10.22 4.55
C MET A 169 11.61 -10.94 5.51
N GLU A 170 11.17 -11.31 6.71
CA GLU A 170 11.96 -12.10 7.67
C GLU A 170 12.31 -13.47 7.09
N SER A 171 11.37 -14.13 6.41
CA SER A 171 11.60 -15.42 5.75
C SER A 171 12.61 -15.30 4.60
N LEU A 172 12.48 -14.25 3.77
CA LEU A 172 13.43 -13.95 2.69
C LEU A 172 14.83 -13.61 3.24
N ASN A 173 14.93 -12.89 4.36
CA ASN A 173 16.21 -12.62 5.06
C ASN A 173 16.90 -13.89 5.58
N LEU A 174 16.13 -14.95 5.86
CA LEU A 174 16.63 -16.27 6.20
C LEU A 174 16.99 -17.10 4.95
N GLY A 175 16.73 -16.59 3.75
CA GLY A 175 16.89 -17.30 2.48
C GLY A 175 15.89 -18.46 2.33
N THR A 176 14.75 -18.37 3.03
CA THR A 176 13.70 -19.41 2.96
C THR A 176 12.61 -18.96 1.99
N PRO A 177 12.22 -19.80 1.02
CA PRO A 177 11.11 -19.51 0.12
C PRO A 177 9.79 -19.29 0.88
N VAL A 178 8.94 -18.41 0.35
CA VAL A 178 7.64 -18.06 0.96
C VAL A 178 6.50 -18.53 0.06
N TYR A 179 5.46 -19.09 0.66
CA TYR A 179 4.23 -19.43 -0.05
C TYR A 179 3.04 -18.70 0.59
N ILE A 180 2.47 -17.73 -0.12
CA ILE A 180 1.36 -16.91 0.35
C ILE A 180 0.05 -17.51 -0.15
N VAL A 181 -0.79 -17.98 0.77
CA VAL A 181 -2.05 -18.65 0.47
C VAL A 181 -3.24 -17.90 1.03
N GLY A 182 -4.37 -17.92 0.31
CA GLY A 182 -5.58 -17.25 0.75
C GLY A 182 -6.66 -17.20 -0.31
N HIS A 183 -7.83 -16.68 0.05
CA HIS A 183 -8.99 -16.60 -0.85
C HIS A 183 -8.80 -15.55 -1.96
N LEU A 184 -9.62 -15.63 -3.02
CA LEU A 184 -9.63 -14.69 -4.14
C LEU A 184 -9.88 -13.24 -3.67
N GLY A 185 -9.16 -12.27 -4.26
CA GLY A 185 -9.39 -10.85 -3.97
C GLY A 185 -8.93 -10.37 -2.58
N SER A 186 -8.17 -11.20 -1.84
CA SER A 186 -7.53 -10.81 -0.55
C SER A 186 -6.30 -9.91 -0.71
N GLY A 187 -5.70 -9.86 -1.91
CA GLY A 187 -4.51 -9.03 -2.19
C GLY A 187 -3.17 -9.74 -2.03
N LYS A 188 -3.12 -11.08 -2.13
CA LYS A 188 -1.89 -11.90 -2.00
C LYS A 188 -0.75 -11.47 -2.93
N THR A 189 -1.06 -11.31 -4.22
CA THR A 189 -0.07 -10.94 -5.25
C THR A 189 0.47 -9.54 -4.99
N GLN A 190 -0.39 -8.60 -4.61
CA GLN A 190 0.03 -7.25 -4.22
C GLN A 190 0.93 -7.28 -2.97
N LEU A 191 0.57 -8.06 -1.95
CA LEU A 191 1.40 -8.26 -0.76
C LEU A 191 2.77 -8.82 -1.13
N ALA A 192 2.82 -9.83 -2.00
CA ALA A 192 4.07 -10.43 -2.48
C ALA A 192 4.95 -9.40 -3.19
N THR A 193 4.38 -8.64 -4.13
CA THR A 193 5.08 -7.62 -4.90
C THR A 193 5.64 -6.53 -4.00
N GLU A 194 4.83 -6.00 -3.08
CA GLU A 194 5.28 -4.95 -2.18
C GLU A 194 6.34 -5.44 -1.20
N ALA A 195 6.16 -6.63 -0.60
CA ALA A 195 7.15 -7.20 0.31
C ALA A 195 8.48 -7.51 -0.40
N ALA A 196 8.44 -7.97 -1.65
CA ALA A 196 9.64 -8.22 -2.45
C ALA A 196 10.37 -6.93 -2.85
N LEU A 197 9.62 -5.88 -3.20
CA LEU A 197 10.17 -4.56 -3.49
C LEU A 197 10.83 -3.96 -2.25
N ASP A 198 10.11 -3.95 -1.11
CA ASP A 198 10.61 -3.44 0.17
C ASP A 198 11.85 -4.24 0.61
N PHE A 199 11.85 -5.57 0.47
CA PHE A 199 13.03 -6.41 0.74
C PHE A 199 14.23 -6.05 -0.13
N THR A 200 14.01 -5.82 -1.43
CA THR A 200 15.08 -5.45 -2.37
C THR A 200 15.67 -4.09 -2.03
N ILE A 201 14.82 -3.09 -1.76
CA ILE A 201 15.24 -1.74 -1.38
C ILE A 201 15.99 -1.78 -0.05
N GLU A 202 15.45 -2.44 0.98
CA GLU A 202 16.09 -2.52 2.29
C GLU A 202 17.46 -3.20 2.23
N ASN A 203 17.65 -4.23 1.40
CA ASN A 203 18.95 -4.88 1.24
C ASN A 203 19.96 -3.96 0.55
N LYS A 204 19.54 -3.20 -0.46
CA LYS A 204 20.41 -2.22 -1.12
C LYS A 204 20.78 -1.08 -0.19
N VAL A 205 19.80 -0.50 0.52
CA VAL A 205 20.01 0.53 1.55
C VAL A 205 20.96 0.02 2.62
N GLN A 206 20.75 -1.19 3.14
CA GLN A 206 21.64 -1.80 4.14
C GLN A 206 23.09 -1.85 3.64
N SER A 207 23.33 -2.41 2.45
CA SER A 207 24.69 -2.55 1.89
C SER A 207 25.36 -1.19 1.70
N GLU A 208 24.64 -0.22 1.13
CA GLU A 208 25.19 1.12 0.89
C GLU A 208 25.44 1.90 2.19
N LEU A 209 24.61 1.70 3.21
CA LEU A 209 24.81 2.30 4.53
C LEU A 209 26.01 1.71 5.25
N GLU A 210 26.23 0.39 5.17
CA GLU A 210 27.43 -0.26 5.72
C GLU A 210 28.70 0.38 5.12
N ASP A 211 28.76 0.52 3.79
CA ASP A 211 29.89 1.13 3.10
C ASP A 211 30.05 2.63 3.44
N LYS A 212 28.95 3.40 3.45
CA LYS A 212 28.99 4.84 3.77
C LYS A 212 29.43 5.09 5.21
N MET A 213 28.91 4.33 6.17
CA MET A 213 29.25 4.47 7.57
C MET A 213 30.70 4.09 7.85
N GLU A 214 31.21 3.02 7.23
CA GLU A 214 32.61 2.61 7.36
C GLU A 214 33.56 3.68 6.79
N ASN A 215 33.26 4.19 5.59
CA ASN A 215 34.04 5.26 4.96
C ASN A 215 34.03 6.56 5.79
N TRP A 216 32.87 6.91 6.36
CA TRP A 216 32.76 8.07 7.23
C TRP A 216 33.58 7.89 8.51
N PHE A 217 33.51 6.73 9.15
CA PHE A 217 34.26 6.45 10.38
C PHE A 217 35.77 6.44 10.13
N TYR A 218 36.22 5.90 8.99
CA TYR A 218 37.63 5.95 8.59
C TYR A 218 38.19 7.38 8.53
N LEU A 219 37.38 8.34 8.07
CA LEU A 219 37.75 9.76 8.02
C LEU A 219 37.60 10.47 9.38
N ASN A 220 36.84 9.89 10.31
CA ASN A 220 36.51 10.48 11.62
C ASN A 220 36.74 9.46 12.77
N PRO A 221 37.96 8.95 12.97
CA PRO A 221 38.22 7.84 13.91
C PRO A 221 37.98 8.20 15.39
N ASN A 222 37.92 9.49 15.72
CA ASN A 222 37.65 9.99 17.07
C ASN A 222 36.17 10.37 17.29
N ALA A 223 35.28 10.06 16.34
CA ALA A 223 33.85 10.36 16.45
C ALA A 223 33.20 9.58 17.59
N THR A 224 32.23 10.20 18.25
CA THR A 224 31.44 9.56 19.31
C THR A 224 30.27 8.76 18.74
N GLU A 225 29.66 7.91 19.57
CA GLU A 225 28.45 7.18 19.17
C GLU A 225 27.30 8.12 18.80
N LYS A 226 27.20 9.28 19.46
CA LYS A 226 26.20 10.31 19.11
C LYS A 226 26.43 10.85 17.70
N ASP A 227 27.67 11.15 17.35
CA ASP A 227 28.02 11.63 16.01
C ASP A 227 27.69 10.56 14.94
N ALA A 228 27.90 9.29 15.27
CA ALA A 228 27.56 8.17 14.38
C ALA A 228 26.05 8.01 14.18
N ILE A 229 25.24 8.19 15.22
CA ILE A 229 23.77 8.12 15.15
C ILE A 229 23.21 9.27 14.31
N GLU A 230 23.76 10.48 14.47
CA GLU A 230 23.35 11.64 13.67
C GLU A 230 23.73 11.45 12.19
N LYS A 231 24.94 10.97 11.91
CA LYS A 231 25.38 10.69 10.54
C LYS A 231 24.64 9.52 9.91
N PHE A 232 24.28 8.51 10.69
CA PHE A 232 23.40 7.44 10.25
C PHE A 232 22.04 7.98 9.82
N ARG A 233 21.42 8.87 10.61
CA ARG A 233 20.13 9.50 10.25
C ARG A 233 20.22 10.17 8.88
N GLU A 234 21.23 11.01 8.69
CA GLU A 234 21.46 11.74 7.43
C GLU A 234 21.58 10.78 6.23
N PHE A 235 22.46 9.77 6.32
CA PHE A 235 22.64 8.82 5.21
C PHE A 235 21.41 7.95 4.98
N ASN A 236 20.74 7.51 6.03
CA ASN A 236 19.56 6.65 5.94
C ASN A 236 18.39 7.39 5.27
N GLU A 237 18.12 8.64 5.67
CA GLU A 237 17.12 9.49 5.03
C GLU A 237 17.47 9.78 3.57
N GLU A 238 18.73 10.12 3.28
CA GLU A 238 19.22 10.33 1.91
C GLU A 238 18.95 9.12 1.02
N ARG A 239 19.28 7.90 1.50
CA ARG A 239 19.10 6.67 0.74
C ARG A 239 17.64 6.26 0.58
N LYS A 240 16.82 6.39 1.65
CA LYS A 240 15.38 6.14 1.57
C LYS A 240 14.71 7.09 0.57
N ASN A 241 15.04 8.38 0.62
CA ASN A 241 14.50 9.37 -0.31
C ASN A 241 14.95 9.13 -1.75
N TYR A 242 16.20 8.70 -1.95
CA TYR A 242 16.70 8.31 -3.28
C TYR A 242 15.86 7.19 -3.91
N TYR A 243 15.62 6.09 -3.18
CA TYR A 243 14.81 5.00 -3.72
C TYR A 243 13.33 5.37 -3.86
N LYS A 244 12.77 6.17 -2.94
CA LYS A 244 11.41 6.73 -3.07
C LYS A 244 11.31 7.55 -4.37
N ASN A 245 12.33 8.36 -4.68
CA ASN A 245 12.36 9.16 -5.90
C ASN A 245 12.51 8.31 -7.17
N ILE A 246 13.31 7.24 -7.17
CA ILE A 246 13.40 6.32 -8.32
C ILE A 246 12.04 5.72 -8.64
N LEU A 247 11.26 5.31 -7.63
CA LEU A 247 9.94 4.71 -7.85
C LEU A 247 8.93 5.68 -8.47
N VAL A 248 9.10 6.99 -8.25
CA VAL A 248 8.16 8.03 -8.73
C VAL A 248 8.62 8.66 -10.04
N ASN A 249 9.91 8.99 -10.16
CA ASN A 249 10.48 9.79 -11.25
C ASN A 249 11.62 9.08 -12.01
N GLY A 250 11.98 7.85 -11.62
CA GLY A 250 13.10 7.12 -12.20
C GLY A 250 12.84 6.64 -13.63
N ASN A 251 13.93 6.26 -14.30
CA ASN A 251 13.86 5.71 -15.64
C ASN A 251 13.33 4.27 -15.59
N LYS A 252 12.77 3.78 -16.70
CA LYS A 252 12.21 2.42 -16.77
C LYS A 252 13.19 1.33 -16.31
N GLU A 253 14.46 1.43 -16.71
CA GLU A 253 15.51 0.49 -16.33
C GLU A 253 15.83 0.51 -14.83
N GLU A 254 15.84 1.69 -14.21
CA GLU A 254 16.12 1.84 -12.78
C GLU A 254 14.99 1.26 -11.93
N ILE A 255 13.75 1.48 -12.35
CA ILE A 255 12.56 0.89 -11.72
C ILE A 255 12.58 -0.63 -11.88
N GLU A 256 12.87 -1.12 -13.09
CA GLU A 256 12.93 -2.55 -13.39
C GLU A 256 14.01 -3.25 -12.55
N ALA A 257 15.14 -2.60 -12.27
CA ALA A 257 16.20 -3.14 -11.40
C ALA A 257 15.82 -3.24 -9.90
N LEU A 258 14.70 -2.64 -9.49
CA LEU A 258 14.15 -2.74 -8.13
C LEU A 258 12.96 -3.70 -8.06
N GLN A 259 12.18 -3.80 -9.14
CA GLN A 259 11.00 -4.65 -9.19
C GLN A 259 11.38 -6.14 -9.08
N PRO A 260 10.56 -6.97 -8.42
CA PRO A 260 10.71 -8.41 -8.51
C PRO A 260 10.44 -8.90 -9.93
N LEU A 261 11.04 -10.04 -10.28
CA LEU A 261 10.71 -10.74 -11.51
C LEU A 261 9.40 -11.52 -11.32
N PHE A 262 8.51 -11.49 -12.30
CA PHE A 262 7.14 -11.97 -12.16
C PHE A 262 6.82 -13.05 -13.18
N ILE A 263 6.21 -14.14 -12.73
CA ILE A 263 5.74 -15.25 -13.57
C ILE A 263 4.29 -15.54 -13.21
N SER A 264 3.39 -15.49 -14.19
CA SER A 264 2.01 -15.95 -14.03
C SER A 264 1.95 -17.47 -14.18
N GLY A 265 1.53 -18.16 -13.12
CA GLY A 265 1.30 -19.60 -13.14
C GLY A 265 0.20 -19.97 -14.11
N SER A 266 0.42 -21.05 -14.87
CA SER A 266 -0.61 -21.68 -15.69
C SER A 266 -0.31 -23.17 -15.87
N HIS A 267 -1.33 -23.96 -16.19
CA HIS A 267 -1.14 -25.37 -16.51
C HIS A 267 -0.20 -25.63 -17.69
N ASN A 268 -0.12 -24.67 -18.63
CA ASN A 268 0.69 -24.77 -19.83
C ASN A 268 2.13 -24.27 -19.62
N LEU A 269 2.44 -23.69 -18.46
CA LEU A 269 3.77 -23.17 -18.17
C LEU A 269 4.79 -24.31 -18.13
N THR A 270 5.74 -24.31 -19.06
CA THR A 270 6.74 -25.37 -19.18
C THR A 270 8.01 -25.06 -18.40
N TYR A 271 8.89 -26.07 -18.29
CA TYR A 271 10.22 -25.87 -17.73
C TYR A 271 11.05 -24.85 -18.52
N GLU A 272 10.91 -24.80 -19.84
CA GLU A 272 11.67 -23.88 -20.70
C GLU A 272 11.24 -22.43 -20.47
N ASP A 273 9.95 -22.21 -20.21
CA ASP A 273 9.39 -20.88 -19.89
C ASP A 273 9.91 -20.34 -18.55
N MET A 274 10.26 -21.21 -17.61
CA MET A 274 10.78 -20.82 -16.30
C MET A 274 12.29 -20.52 -16.29
N PHE A 275 13.07 -21.24 -17.09
CA PHE A 275 14.54 -21.23 -16.98
C PHE A 275 15.25 -20.76 -18.24
N VAL A 276 14.98 -21.39 -19.39
CA VAL A 276 15.67 -21.11 -20.65
C VAL A 276 14.78 -21.44 -21.84
N GLU A 277 14.55 -20.44 -22.68
CA GLU A 277 14.01 -20.65 -24.02
C GLU A 277 15.15 -20.87 -25.01
N LYS A 278 15.04 -21.89 -25.87
CA LYS A 278 15.99 -22.12 -26.97
C LYS A 278 15.42 -21.51 -28.23
N THR A 279 16.06 -20.46 -28.73
CA THR A 279 15.74 -19.85 -30.02
C THR A 279 16.85 -20.12 -31.01
N LEU A 280 16.49 -20.22 -32.29
CA LEU A 280 17.48 -20.33 -33.37
C LEU A 280 17.82 -18.91 -33.83
N SER A 281 19.05 -18.47 -33.58
CA SER A 281 19.58 -17.25 -34.19
C SER A 281 20.38 -17.63 -35.43
N LEU A 282 20.12 -16.93 -36.54
CA LEU A 282 20.94 -17.02 -37.73
C LEU A 282 22.28 -16.35 -37.45
N ASN A 283 23.38 -17.08 -37.60
CA ASN A 283 24.70 -16.46 -37.56
C ASN A 283 24.89 -15.64 -38.84
N HIS A 284 25.07 -14.32 -38.62
CA HIS A 284 25.34 -13.27 -39.61
C HIS A 284 24.19 -12.90 -40.56
N SER A 285 23.26 -12.05 -40.09
CA SER A 285 22.69 -11.00 -40.94
C SER A 285 23.68 -9.83 -40.99
N PHE A 286 24.06 -9.38 -42.19
CA PHE A 286 25.01 -8.27 -42.40
C PHE A 286 24.85 -7.14 -41.37
N SER A 287 25.83 -6.97 -40.48
CA SER A 287 25.95 -5.72 -39.71
C SER A 287 26.31 -4.62 -40.70
N GLN A 288 25.59 -3.50 -40.72
CA GLN A 288 25.74 -2.40 -41.69
C GLN A 288 27.19 -1.90 -41.88
N GLY A 289 28.07 -2.08 -40.88
CA GLY A 289 29.51 -1.77 -41.00
C GLY A 289 30.32 -2.80 -41.81
N SER A 290 30.10 -4.10 -41.61
CA SER A 290 30.97 -5.13 -42.21
C SER A 290 30.75 -5.30 -43.72
N PHE A 291 29.54 -5.07 -44.22
CA PHE A 291 29.24 -5.25 -45.66
C PHE A 291 30.03 -4.28 -46.54
N SER A 292 30.14 -3.02 -46.12
CA SER A 292 30.92 -2.00 -46.83
C SER A 292 32.41 -2.32 -46.85
N ASP A 293 32.96 -2.79 -45.72
CA ASP A 293 34.37 -3.18 -45.62
C ASP A 293 34.70 -4.39 -46.52
N TYR A 294 33.80 -5.38 -46.59
CA TYR A 294 33.97 -6.53 -47.48
C TYR A 294 33.79 -6.18 -48.96
N LEU A 295 32.88 -5.27 -49.31
CA LEU A 295 32.78 -4.75 -50.67
C LEU A 295 34.05 -4.00 -51.07
N ASN A 296 34.61 -3.18 -50.18
CA ASN A 296 35.87 -2.48 -50.42
C ASN A 296 37.02 -3.46 -50.66
N MET A 297 37.12 -4.55 -49.88
CA MET A 297 38.14 -5.58 -50.07
C MET A 297 38.07 -6.25 -51.45
N ILE A 298 36.87 -6.49 -51.98
CA ILE A 298 36.68 -7.11 -53.30
C ILE A 298 36.96 -6.14 -54.42
N ILE A 299 36.58 -4.88 -54.21
CA ILE A 299 36.92 -3.81 -55.13
C ILE A 299 38.45 -3.70 -55.21
N GLU A 300 39.16 -3.73 -54.08
CA GLU A 300 40.62 -3.77 -54.02
C GLU A 300 41.21 -5.00 -54.72
N ASP A 301 40.74 -6.21 -54.41
CA ASP A 301 41.21 -7.47 -55.05
C ASP A 301 40.97 -7.45 -56.57
N PHE A 302 39.83 -6.90 -57.02
CA PHE A 302 39.50 -6.76 -58.43
C PHE A 302 40.43 -5.76 -59.13
N TYR A 303 40.68 -4.60 -58.51
CA TYR A 303 41.62 -3.61 -59.05
C TYR A 303 43.06 -4.11 -59.05
N GLU A 304 43.50 -4.81 -58.00
CA GLU A 304 44.84 -5.42 -57.95
C GLU A 304 45.00 -6.49 -59.04
N TRP A 305 43.95 -7.28 -59.29
CA TRP A 305 43.95 -8.23 -60.40
C TRP A 305 44.03 -7.51 -61.75
N MET A 306 43.25 -6.44 -61.95
CA MET A 306 43.30 -5.65 -63.19
C MET A 306 44.67 -5.04 -63.44
N ASP A 307 45.33 -4.51 -62.40
CA ASP A 307 46.67 -3.93 -62.52
C ASP A 307 47.74 -5.00 -62.81
N LYS A 308 47.68 -6.16 -62.15
CA LYS A 308 48.59 -7.29 -62.43
C LYS A 308 48.46 -7.84 -63.85
N HIS A 309 47.30 -7.67 -64.49
CA HIS A 309 47.01 -8.22 -65.83
C HIS A 309 46.90 -7.15 -66.92
N LYS A 310 47.31 -5.91 -66.62
CA LYS A 310 47.18 -4.73 -67.50
C LYS A 310 47.81 -4.92 -68.88
N GLU A 311 49.05 -5.43 -68.95
CA GLU A 311 49.73 -5.71 -70.23
C GLU A 311 49.02 -6.76 -71.11
N ARG A 312 48.23 -7.64 -70.49
CA ARG A 312 47.45 -8.67 -71.18
C ARG A 312 46.10 -8.12 -71.64
N LEU A 313 45.53 -7.20 -70.86
CA LEU A 313 44.29 -6.51 -71.18
C LEU A 313 44.47 -5.49 -72.31
N ASP A 314 45.62 -4.81 -72.38
CA ASP A 314 45.93 -3.82 -73.43
C ASP A 314 46.17 -4.45 -74.82
N LYS A 315 46.32 -5.78 -74.88
CA LYS A 315 46.48 -6.56 -76.13
C LYS A 315 45.16 -7.15 -76.66
N MET A 316 44.06 -6.99 -75.92
CA MET A 316 42.74 -7.52 -76.26
C MET A 316 41.88 -6.44 -76.93
N THR A 317 40.86 -6.84 -77.68
CA THR A 317 39.86 -5.89 -78.16
C THR A 317 38.97 -5.41 -77.01
N ASP A 318 38.41 -4.20 -77.13
CA ASP A 318 37.59 -3.60 -76.07
C ASP A 318 36.40 -4.49 -75.63
N GLU A 319 35.80 -5.22 -76.59
CA GLU A 319 34.71 -6.17 -76.30
C GLU A 319 35.18 -7.39 -75.50
N GLU A 320 36.33 -7.98 -75.84
CA GLU A 320 36.92 -9.11 -75.11
C GLU A 320 37.35 -8.69 -73.70
N GLN A 321 37.92 -7.49 -73.57
CA GLN A 321 38.32 -6.94 -72.28
C GLN A 321 37.13 -6.72 -71.35
N LEU A 322 36.01 -6.22 -71.89
CA LEU A 322 34.77 -6.01 -71.14
C LEU A 322 34.17 -7.34 -70.67
N GLN A 323 34.10 -8.35 -71.53
CA GLN A 323 33.56 -9.66 -71.17
C GLN A 323 34.40 -10.34 -70.08
N LEU A 324 35.73 -10.26 -70.17
CA LEU A 324 36.63 -10.82 -69.18
C LEU A 324 36.45 -10.15 -67.81
N LYS A 325 36.35 -8.81 -67.78
CA LYS A 325 36.08 -8.03 -66.55
C LYS A 325 34.77 -8.44 -65.90
N ILE A 326 33.70 -8.60 -66.69
CA ILE A 326 32.38 -9.05 -66.19
C ILE A 326 32.48 -10.45 -65.60
N GLN A 327 33.18 -11.37 -66.27
CA GLN A 327 33.29 -12.76 -65.81
C GLN A 327 34.08 -12.89 -64.50
N ILE A 328 35.14 -12.09 -64.35
CA ILE A 328 35.96 -12.07 -63.14
C ILE A 328 35.20 -11.42 -61.98
N TRP A 329 34.54 -10.29 -62.24
CA TRP A 329 33.67 -9.67 -61.24
C TRP A 329 32.59 -10.64 -60.75
N LYS A 330 31.95 -11.36 -61.69
CA LYS A 330 30.97 -12.39 -61.36
C LYS A 330 31.57 -13.51 -60.52
N SER A 331 32.79 -13.96 -60.84
CA SER A 331 33.48 -15.01 -60.08
C SER A 331 33.82 -14.58 -58.65
N PHE A 332 34.27 -13.33 -58.45
CA PHE A 332 34.50 -12.78 -57.11
C PHE A 332 33.20 -12.64 -56.31
N SER A 333 32.12 -12.17 -56.96
CA SER A 333 30.79 -12.11 -56.37
C SER A 333 30.25 -13.50 -55.99
N ASP A 334 30.40 -14.49 -56.86
CA ASP A 334 29.95 -15.87 -56.62
C ASP A 334 30.74 -16.52 -55.49
N LEU A 335 32.05 -16.28 -55.39
CA LEU A 335 32.89 -16.71 -54.26
C LEU A 335 32.43 -16.10 -52.94
N LEU A 336 32.04 -14.82 -52.95
CA LEU A 336 31.49 -14.13 -51.80
C LEU A 336 30.19 -14.77 -51.31
N VAL A 337 29.26 -14.99 -52.24
CA VAL A 337 27.98 -15.61 -51.96
C VAL A 337 28.21 -17.02 -51.45
N ALA A 338 29.10 -17.80 -52.04
CA ALA A 338 29.44 -19.16 -51.59
C ALA A 338 30.06 -19.19 -50.18
N ARG A 339 30.97 -18.25 -49.87
CA ARG A 339 31.64 -18.18 -48.56
C ARG A 339 30.69 -17.76 -47.44
N ASN A 340 29.66 -16.97 -47.75
CA ASN A 340 28.70 -16.42 -46.79
C ASN A 340 27.32 -17.11 -46.81
N SER A 341 27.07 -18.04 -47.75
CA SER A 341 25.84 -18.85 -47.80
C SER A 341 25.90 -20.10 -46.90
N ALA A 342 26.99 -20.30 -46.17
CA ALA A 342 27.05 -21.23 -45.04
C ALA A 342 26.29 -20.64 -43.85
N PHE A 343 24.96 -20.55 -43.96
CA PHE A 343 24.08 -20.14 -42.88
C PHE A 343 24.07 -21.22 -41.79
N GLY A 344 24.85 -21.01 -40.73
CA GLY A 344 24.73 -21.78 -39.49
C GLY A 344 23.57 -21.25 -38.66
N THR A 345 22.70 -22.13 -38.18
CA THR A 345 21.80 -21.79 -37.07
C THR A 345 22.53 -22.08 -35.77
N GLU A 346 22.63 -21.08 -34.89
CA GLU A 346 23.12 -21.27 -33.53
C GLU A 346 21.93 -21.29 -32.58
N ILE A 347 21.96 -22.22 -31.62
CA ILE A 347 20.95 -22.28 -30.56
C ILE A 347 21.29 -21.19 -29.54
N LYS A 348 20.58 -20.07 -29.61
CA LYS A 348 20.66 -19.02 -28.60
C LYS A 348 19.74 -19.39 -27.43
N LYS A 349 20.34 -19.57 -26.26
CA LYS A 349 19.62 -19.75 -25.00
C LYS A 349 19.26 -18.38 -24.44
N ILE A 350 17.98 -18.07 -24.35
CA ILE A 350 17.48 -16.85 -23.72
C ILE A 350 17.13 -17.22 -22.28
N GLU A 351 17.76 -16.52 -21.33
CA GLU A 351 17.53 -16.73 -19.91
C GLU A 351 16.17 -16.17 -19.51
N ARG A 352 15.46 -16.91 -18.66
CA ARG A 352 14.14 -16.54 -18.16
C ARG A 352 14.20 -16.08 -16.70
N GLU A 353 13.07 -15.59 -16.22
CA GLU A 353 12.88 -14.86 -14.97
C GLU A 353 13.51 -15.58 -13.77
N ILE A 354 13.36 -16.90 -13.63
CA ILE A 354 13.93 -17.63 -12.48
C ILE A 354 15.46 -17.69 -12.59
N LEU A 355 16.00 -17.94 -13.77
CA LEU A 355 17.45 -18.02 -13.97
C LEU A 355 18.10 -16.65 -13.78
N ILE A 356 17.48 -15.59 -14.29
CA ILE A 356 17.91 -14.19 -14.09
C ILE A 356 17.88 -13.87 -12.58
N ALA A 357 16.78 -14.19 -11.88
CA ALA A 357 16.65 -13.94 -10.44
C ALA A 357 17.78 -14.58 -9.63
N VAL A 358 18.10 -15.85 -9.91
CA VAL A 358 19.16 -16.60 -9.21
C VAL A 358 20.54 -15.99 -9.47
N LYS A 359 20.82 -15.56 -10.71
CA LYS A 359 22.12 -14.99 -11.12
C LYS A 359 22.33 -13.55 -10.68
N GLU A 360 21.26 -12.76 -10.64
CA GLU A 360 21.30 -11.34 -10.25
C GLU A 360 21.10 -11.15 -8.74
N GLY A 361 20.54 -12.15 -8.03
CA GLY A 361 20.19 -12.02 -6.62
C GLY A 361 18.92 -11.18 -6.43
N ARG A 362 17.93 -11.36 -7.30
CA ARG A 362 16.63 -10.66 -7.25
C ARG A 362 15.54 -11.58 -6.73
N THR A 363 14.47 -10.97 -6.23
CA THR A 363 13.28 -11.74 -5.83
C THR A 363 12.47 -12.13 -7.06
N VAL A 364 12.02 -13.37 -7.13
CA VAL A 364 11.06 -13.87 -8.12
C VAL A 364 9.72 -14.19 -7.46
N ILE A 365 8.64 -13.79 -8.11
CA ILE A 365 7.26 -14.07 -7.71
C ILE A 365 6.63 -14.97 -8.76
N VAL A 366 6.12 -16.11 -8.30
CA VAL A 366 5.30 -17.02 -9.11
C VAL A 366 3.86 -16.89 -8.62
N ASP A 367 3.06 -16.17 -9.39
CA ASP A 367 1.65 -16.00 -9.09
C ASP A 367 0.88 -17.27 -9.43
N GLU A 368 -0.10 -17.65 -8.59
CA GLU A 368 -0.89 -18.88 -8.77
C GLU A 368 -0.03 -20.13 -8.94
N LEU A 369 1.00 -20.30 -8.12
CA LEU A 369 1.95 -21.42 -8.19
C LEU A 369 1.26 -22.80 -8.14
N ASN A 370 0.07 -22.89 -7.53
CA ASN A 370 -0.73 -24.11 -7.48
C ASN A 370 -1.46 -24.46 -8.80
N THR A 371 -1.49 -23.58 -9.79
CA THR A 371 -2.01 -23.90 -11.13
C THR A 371 -0.94 -24.56 -12.01
N ILE A 372 0.35 -24.44 -11.67
CA ILE A 372 1.44 -25.04 -12.43
C ILE A 372 1.42 -26.56 -12.24
N ALA A 373 1.65 -27.30 -13.33
CA ALA A 373 1.76 -28.76 -13.28
C ALA A 373 2.94 -29.18 -12.39
N MET A 374 2.71 -30.11 -11.45
CA MET A 374 3.70 -30.54 -10.46
C MET A 374 5.02 -31.02 -11.10
N GLN A 375 4.94 -31.68 -12.25
CA GLN A 375 6.11 -32.14 -13.02
C GLN A 375 7.08 -31.02 -13.40
N ASN A 376 6.57 -29.80 -13.65
CA ASN A 376 7.38 -28.64 -14.01
C ASN A 376 7.99 -28.00 -12.76
N LEU A 377 7.26 -28.01 -11.63
CA LEU A 377 7.75 -27.49 -10.34
C LEU A 377 8.92 -28.29 -9.75
N ILE A 378 9.10 -29.56 -10.12
CA ILE A 378 10.23 -30.39 -9.67
C ILE A 378 11.58 -29.74 -10.00
N GLY A 379 11.65 -28.98 -11.10
CA GLY A 379 12.84 -28.24 -11.51
C GLY A 379 13.32 -27.21 -10.50
N LEU A 380 12.44 -26.71 -9.63
CA LEU A 380 12.75 -25.71 -8.61
C LEU A 380 13.37 -26.30 -7.35
N ASN A 381 13.26 -27.62 -7.13
CA ASN A 381 13.61 -28.25 -5.87
C ASN A 381 15.04 -27.96 -5.41
N ASP A 382 16.00 -28.03 -6.32
CA ASP A 382 17.41 -27.84 -5.97
C ASP A 382 17.75 -26.37 -5.67
N ILE A 383 17.02 -25.42 -6.28
CA ILE A 383 17.13 -23.99 -5.97
C ILE A 383 16.52 -23.68 -4.61
N LEU A 384 15.32 -24.22 -4.34
CA LEU A 384 14.55 -23.92 -3.12
C LEU A 384 15.17 -24.55 -1.85
N GLN A 385 15.98 -25.60 -1.99
CA GLN A 385 16.64 -26.28 -0.85
C GLN A 385 18.01 -25.70 -0.49
N ARG A 386 18.60 -24.90 -1.38
CA ARG A 386 19.98 -24.42 -1.27
C ARG A 386 20.00 -22.97 -0.80
N HIS A 387 21.03 -22.60 -0.02
CA HIS A 387 21.18 -21.25 0.51
C HIS A 387 21.92 -20.33 -0.47
N ALA A 388 21.75 -19.01 -0.33
CA ALA A 388 22.55 -18.04 -1.06
C ALA A 388 24.06 -18.28 -0.82
N GLY A 389 24.86 -18.17 -1.88
CA GLY A 389 26.28 -18.50 -1.92
C GLY A 389 26.58 -19.96 -2.31
N SER A 390 25.58 -20.84 -2.32
CA SER A 390 25.75 -22.23 -2.77
C SER A 390 25.38 -22.39 -4.25
N THR A 391 25.94 -23.42 -4.87
CA THR A 391 25.68 -23.78 -6.28
C THR A 391 24.45 -24.67 -6.34
N ALA A 392 23.44 -24.36 -7.15
CA ALA A 392 22.31 -25.24 -7.46
C ALA A 392 22.43 -25.77 -8.90
N TYR A 393 21.97 -26.99 -9.15
CA TYR A 393 21.96 -27.57 -10.49
C TYR A 393 20.60 -27.37 -11.17
N ILE A 394 20.62 -26.74 -12.34
CA ILE A 394 19.43 -26.49 -13.16
C ILE A 394 19.53 -27.36 -14.42
N THR A 395 18.58 -28.27 -14.61
CA THR A 395 18.52 -29.15 -15.79
C THR A 395 18.55 -28.33 -17.09
N GLY A 396 19.39 -28.69 -18.05
CA GLY A 396 19.53 -27.96 -19.33
C GLY A 396 20.43 -26.71 -19.30
N VAL A 397 20.79 -26.22 -18.11
CA VAL A 397 21.73 -25.10 -17.89
C VAL A 397 23.04 -25.59 -17.29
N GLY A 398 22.98 -26.34 -16.19
CA GLY A 398 24.12 -26.76 -15.39
C GLY A 398 24.17 -26.13 -13.99
N PRO A 399 25.32 -26.18 -13.30
CA PRO A 399 25.49 -25.57 -11.99
C PRO A 399 25.46 -24.03 -12.05
N VAL A 400 24.66 -23.41 -11.19
CA VAL A 400 24.51 -21.94 -11.06
C VAL A 400 24.66 -21.55 -9.59
N VAL A 401 25.44 -20.51 -9.31
CA VAL A 401 25.60 -19.99 -7.94
C VAL A 401 24.43 -19.08 -7.59
N ILE A 402 23.74 -19.36 -6.48
CA ILE A 402 22.66 -18.52 -5.98
C ILE A 402 23.26 -17.25 -5.37
N LYS A 403 23.00 -16.08 -5.96
CA LYS A 403 23.48 -14.81 -5.40
C LYS A 403 22.75 -14.43 -4.11
N HIS A 404 23.44 -13.70 -3.24
CA HIS A 404 22.80 -13.02 -2.11
C HIS A 404 21.76 -12.02 -2.62
N GLY A 405 20.64 -11.91 -1.90
CA GLY A 405 19.48 -11.13 -2.31
C GLY A 405 18.42 -11.92 -3.07
N PHE A 406 18.74 -13.13 -3.56
CA PHE A 406 17.74 -13.99 -4.19
C PHE A 406 16.62 -14.35 -3.19
N GLY A 407 15.38 -14.12 -3.62
CA GLY A 407 14.17 -14.45 -2.88
C GLY A 407 13.18 -15.18 -3.78
N PHE A 408 12.40 -16.10 -3.21
CA PHE A 408 11.35 -16.80 -3.95
C PHE A 408 10.04 -16.69 -3.20
N ILE A 409 9.01 -16.16 -3.87
CA ILE A 409 7.65 -16.07 -3.35
C ILE A 409 6.69 -16.77 -4.32
N GLY A 410 5.96 -17.76 -3.84
CA GLY A 410 4.79 -18.29 -4.55
C GLY A 410 3.51 -17.70 -3.97
N THR A 411 2.52 -17.42 -4.80
CA THR A 411 1.14 -17.17 -4.34
C THR A 411 0.26 -18.37 -4.70
N GLY A 412 -0.83 -18.58 -3.97
CA GLY A 412 -1.81 -19.60 -4.34
C GLY A 412 -3.19 -19.33 -3.77
N ASN A 413 -4.20 -19.74 -4.52
CA ASN A 413 -5.58 -19.72 -4.04
C ASN A 413 -5.83 -20.94 -3.15
N LEU A 414 -6.45 -20.73 -1.99
CA LEU A 414 -6.83 -21.81 -1.08
C LEU A 414 -8.11 -22.48 -1.61
N SER A 415 -7.97 -23.66 -2.22
CA SER A 415 -9.12 -24.53 -2.48
C SER A 415 -9.58 -25.13 -1.15
N THR A 416 -10.85 -24.95 -0.82
CA THR A 416 -11.49 -25.62 0.32
C THR A 416 -12.46 -26.67 -0.21
N GLN A 417 -12.97 -27.55 0.65
CA GLN A 417 -14.03 -28.49 0.24
C GLN A 417 -15.27 -27.77 -0.34
N MET A 418 -15.45 -26.49 0.00
CA MET A 418 -16.60 -25.63 -0.33
C MET A 418 -16.35 -24.71 -1.54
N VAL A 419 -15.10 -24.24 -1.75
CA VAL A 419 -14.72 -23.42 -2.92
C VAL A 419 -13.60 -24.13 -3.67
N ASN A 420 -13.96 -24.79 -4.77
CA ASN A 420 -13.02 -25.41 -5.70
C ASN A 420 -12.67 -24.42 -6.82
N TYR A 421 -11.45 -23.91 -6.79
CA TYR A 421 -10.90 -23.18 -7.94
C TYR A 421 -10.52 -24.20 -9.02
N GLU A 422 -11.30 -24.25 -10.10
CA GLU A 422 -11.01 -25.12 -11.25
C GLU A 422 -9.57 -24.90 -11.73
N GLY A 423 -8.81 -26.00 -11.88
CA GLY A 423 -7.42 -25.94 -12.34
C GLY A 423 -6.37 -25.64 -11.25
N THR A 424 -6.73 -25.69 -9.97
CA THR A 424 -5.73 -25.67 -8.89
C THR A 424 -5.37 -27.07 -8.41
N ASN A 425 -4.07 -27.37 -8.33
CA ASN A 425 -3.56 -28.62 -7.77
C ASN A 425 -3.09 -28.38 -6.34
N GLU A 426 -3.44 -29.26 -5.41
CA GLU A 426 -2.77 -29.25 -4.11
C GLU A 426 -1.27 -29.53 -4.29
N LEU A 427 -0.45 -28.65 -3.72
CA LEU A 427 0.99 -28.87 -3.73
C LEU A 427 1.33 -30.11 -2.89
N ASN A 428 2.15 -31.00 -3.44
CA ASN A 428 2.64 -32.17 -2.72
C ASN A 428 3.26 -31.72 -1.38
N PRO A 429 2.96 -32.40 -0.25
CA PRO A 429 3.51 -32.05 1.07
C PRO A 429 5.03 -31.83 1.09
N ALA A 430 5.81 -32.62 0.34
CA ALA A 430 7.26 -32.48 0.25
C ALA A 430 7.69 -31.19 -0.48
N PHE A 431 6.91 -30.72 -1.45
CA PHE A 431 7.13 -29.44 -2.11
C PHE A 431 6.75 -28.29 -1.18
N LYS A 432 5.57 -28.39 -0.55
CA LYS A 432 5.07 -27.40 0.42
C LYS A 432 6.01 -27.22 1.62
N SER A 433 6.67 -28.27 2.10
CA SER A 433 7.59 -28.20 3.25
C SER A 433 8.86 -27.39 2.98
N ARG A 434 9.14 -27.01 1.73
CA ARG A 434 10.27 -26.12 1.37
C ARG A 434 9.93 -24.64 1.57
N PHE A 435 8.67 -24.32 1.83
CA PHE A 435 8.19 -22.96 1.97
C PHE A 435 7.77 -22.66 3.41
N VAL A 436 8.00 -21.43 3.85
CA VAL A 436 7.21 -20.85 4.93
C VAL A 436 5.84 -20.49 4.34
N THR A 437 4.80 -21.21 4.75
CA THR A 437 3.43 -20.90 4.32
C THR A 437 2.85 -19.78 5.17
N ILE A 438 2.40 -18.70 4.53
CA ILE A 438 1.76 -17.55 5.17
C ILE A 438 0.33 -17.49 4.67
N GLU A 439 -0.63 -17.64 5.59
CA GLU A 439 -2.05 -17.44 5.27
C GLU A 439 -2.38 -15.94 5.28
N TYR A 440 -2.82 -15.43 4.14
CA TYR A 440 -3.19 -14.04 3.93
C TYR A 440 -4.56 -13.94 3.26
N ASN A 441 -5.56 -13.59 4.05
CA ASN A 441 -6.96 -13.49 3.68
C ASN A 441 -7.42 -12.03 3.76
N TYR A 442 -8.72 -11.82 3.98
CA TYR A 442 -9.30 -10.49 4.10
C TYR A 442 -8.94 -9.80 5.42
N ILE A 443 -8.91 -8.47 5.35
CA ILE A 443 -8.53 -7.59 6.45
C ILE A 443 -9.50 -7.78 7.65
N PRO A 444 -8.99 -7.77 8.90
CA PRO A 444 -9.82 -7.86 10.10
C PRO A 444 -10.84 -6.72 10.23
N GLN A 445 -12.00 -7.05 10.80
CA GLN A 445 -13.09 -6.12 11.10
C GLN A 445 -14.03 -6.79 12.11
N SER A 446 -14.54 -6.05 13.10
CA SER A 446 -15.61 -6.55 13.97
C SER A 446 -16.90 -6.72 13.18
N VAL A 447 -17.77 -7.66 13.57
CA VAL A 447 -19.05 -7.92 12.89
C VAL A 447 -20.28 -7.52 13.71
N ILE A 448 -20.07 -7.04 14.95
CA ILE A 448 -21.11 -6.72 15.93
C ILE A 448 -20.84 -5.33 16.52
N GLY A 449 -21.91 -4.61 16.88
CA GLY A 449 -21.89 -3.31 17.53
C GLY A 449 -22.01 -2.13 16.57
N SER A 450 -22.34 -0.96 17.10
CA SER A 450 -22.29 0.33 16.39
C SER A 450 -20.86 0.89 16.38
N LEU A 451 -20.58 1.96 15.65
CA LEU A 451 -19.30 2.65 15.72
C LEU A 451 -19.02 3.23 17.11
N GLU A 452 -20.07 3.72 17.79
CA GLU A 452 -19.96 4.36 19.12
C GLU A 452 -19.70 3.35 20.25
N ASP A 453 -20.17 2.11 20.10
CA ASP A 453 -20.09 1.06 21.12
C ASP A 453 -18.86 0.13 20.98
N GLN A 454 -17.89 0.47 20.12
CA GLN A 454 -16.72 -0.39 19.86
C GLN A 454 -15.74 -0.41 21.04
N GLU A 455 -15.55 -1.60 21.63
CA GLU A 455 -14.57 -1.79 22.72
C GLU A 455 -13.12 -1.94 22.23
N LEU A 456 -12.91 -2.48 21.02
CA LEU A 456 -11.57 -2.80 20.47
C LEU A 456 -11.38 -2.25 19.04
N LEU A 457 -11.03 -0.98 18.93
CA LEU A 457 -10.82 -0.29 17.65
C LEU A 457 -9.69 -0.89 16.81
N GLU A 458 -8.68 -1.51 17.42
CA GLU A 458 -7.54 -2.13 16.72
C GLU A 458 -7.93 -3.27 15.76
N ILE A 459 -9.10 -3.87 15.98
CA ILE A 459 -9.64 -4.94 15.13
C ILE A 459 -10.23 -4.37 13.84
N ASN A 460 -10.70 -3.12 13.86
CA ASN A 460 -11.47 -2.47 12.79
C ASN A 460 -10.56 -1.92 11.66
N GLN A 461 -9.69 -2.79 11.15
CA GLN A 461 -8.68 -2.42 10.16
C GLN A 461 -9.27 -2.23 8.77
N LEU A 462 -10.34 -2.95 8.42
CA LEU A 462 -11.05 -2.72 7.15
C LEU A 462 -11.72 -1.35 7.13
N PHE A 463 -12.33 -0.94 8.24
CA PHE A 463 -12.88 0.40 8.39
C PHE A 463 -11.79 1.47 8.20
N ARG A 464 -10.60 1.30 8.78
CA ARG A 464 -9.44 2.17 8.52
C ARG A 464 -9.12 2.30 7.03
N VAL A 465 -9.09 1.19 6.28
CA VAL A 465 -8.86 1.23 4.82
C VAL A 465 -9.94 2.04 4.08
N ILE A 466 -11.21 1.88 4.47
CA ILE A 466 -12.33 2.65 3.90
C ILE A 466 -12.17 4.14 4.17
N ILE A 467 -11.85 4.52 5.41
CA ILE A 467 -11.68 5.91 5.84
C ILE A 467 -10.45 6.56 5.18
N THR A 468 -9.31 5.86 5.11
CA THR A 468 -8.15 6.28 4.30
C THR A 468 -8.53 6.43 2.82
N GLY A 469 -9.47 5.62 2.33
CA GLY A 469 -10.03 5.73 1.00
C GLY A 469 -10.73 7.07 0.73
N LEU A 470 -11.31 7.69 1.75
CA LEU A 470 -12.08 8.93 1.64
C LEU A 470 -11.28 10.18 2.05
N ALA A 471 -10.16 10.01 2.75
CA ALA A 471 -9.34 11.12 3.23
C ALA A 471 -8.59 11.86 2.10
N ASP A 472 -8.48 13.18 2.24
CA ASP A 472 -7.65 14.05 1.42
C ASP A 472 -6.15 13.85 1.72
N LYS A 473 -5.27 14.60 1.04
CA LYS A 473 -3.81 14.52 1.24
C LYS A 473 -3.35 14.89 2.66
N ASN A 474 -4.16 15.66 3.38
CA ASN A 474 -3.85 16.20 4.70
C ASN A 474 -4.52 15.38 5.82
N GLY A 475 -5.25 14.32 5.48
CA GLY A 475 -5.95 13.44 6.43
C GLY A 475 -7.37 13.90 6.79
N ASN A 476 -7.91 14.91 6.12
CA ASN A 476 -9.27 15.40 6.37
C ASN A 476 -10.29 14.65 5.52
N ILE A 477 -11.54 14.62 5.97
CA ILE A 477 -12.64 13.97 5.25
C ILE A 477 -13.79 14.97 5.08
N HIS A 478 -14.38 14.98 3.89
CA HIS A 478 -15.53 15.81 3.56
C HIS A 478 -16.68 14.86 3.19
N ILE A 479 -17.69 14.77 4.06
CA ILE A 479 -18.81 13.83 3.88
C ILE A 479 -20.15 14.49 4.25
N PRO A 480 -21.26 14.07 3.60
CA PRO A 480 -22.59 14.53 3.95
C PRO A 480 -22.99 13.93 5.30
N ASN A 481 -23.57 14.73 6.21
CA ASN A 481 -24.06 14.27 7.52
C ASN A 481 -23.13 13.24 8.23
N PRO A 482 -22.00 13.68 8.80
CA PRO A 482 -20.94 12.80 9.28
C PRO A 482 -21.40 11.68 10.22
N LYS A 483 -22.32 11.98 11.14
CA LYS A 483 -22.80 11.00 12.12
C LYS A 483 -23.49 9.80 11.46
N ARG A 484 -24.40 10.05 10.52
CA ARG A 484 -25.12 8.99 9.80
C ARG A 484 -24.18 8.24 8.86
N THR A 485 -23.37 8.98 8.10
CA THR A 485 -22.53 8.42 7.05
C THR A 485 -21.39 7.58 7.60
N LEU A 486 -20.75 7.98 8.70
CA LEU A 486 -19.71 7.17 9.35
C LEU A 486 -20.27 5.85 9.89
N GLU A 487 -21.47 5.87 10.47
CA GLU A 487 -22.15 4.66 10.92
C GLU A 487 -22.54 3.74 9.74
N GLU A 488 -22.97 4.32 8.61
CA GLU A 488 -23.23 3.57 7.38
C GLU A 488 -21.95 2.95 6.80
N LEU A 489 -20.83 3.68 6.77
CA LEU A 489 -19.52 3.17 6.34
C LEU A 489 -19.00 2.08 7.28
N PHE A 490 -19.25 2.21 8.59
CA PHE A 490 -18.91 1.19 9.56
C PHE A 490 -19.71 -0.09 9.32
N ARG A 491 -21.04 0.02 9.19
CA ARG A 491 -21.92 -1.12 8.82
C ARG A 491 -21.56 -1.73 7.47
N PHE A 492 -21.11 -0.92 6.51
CA PHE A 492 -20.60 -1.41 5.24
C PHE A 492 -19.36 -2.29 5.43
N SER A 493 -18.41 -1.87 6.28
CA SER A 493 -17.24 -2.68 6.62
C SER A 493 -17.63 -4.02 7.29
N GLN A 494 -18.64 -4.02 8.16
CA GLN A 494 -19.17 -5.22 8.80
C GLN A 494 -19.82 -6.17 7.78
N LEU A 495 -20.66 -5.64 6.88
CA LEU A 495 -21.26 -6.39 5.78
C LEU A 495 -20.18 -7.07 4.92
N CYS A 496 -19.13 -6.32 4.55
CA CYS A 496 -18.00 -6.87 3.81
C CYS A 496 -17.37 -8.04 4.55
N LYS A 497 -17.14 -7.91 5.86
CA LYS A 497 -16.53 -8.97 6.66
C LYS A 497 -17.40 -10.21 6.80
N VAL A 498 -18.72 -10.04 6.96
CA VAL A 498 -19.66 -11.17 7.01
C VAL A 498 -19.64 -11.95 5.70
N THR A 499 -19.78 -11.26 4.56
CA THR A 499 -19.73 -11.93 3.25
C THR A 499 -18.40 -12.63 3.01
N GLN A 500 -17.29 -12.02 3.43
CA GLN A 500 -15.97 -12.63 3.38
C GLN A 500 -15.86 -13.89 4.26
N ASN A 501 -16.35 -13.86 5.50
CA ASN A 501 -16.30 -15.02 6.40
C ASN A 501 -17.13 -16.20 5.88
N VAL A 502 -18.30 -15.92 5.28
CA VAL A 502 -19.16 -16.92 4.64
C VAL A 502 -18.46 -17.53 3.43
N PHE A 503 -17.85 -16.70 2.57
CA PHE A 503 -17.05 -17.17 1.44
C PHE A 503 -15.84 -18.02 1.86
N MET A 504 -15.31 -17.80 3.07
CA MET A 504 -14.22 -18.59 3.64
C MET A 504 -14.68 -19.89 4.32
N GLY A 505 -15.99 -20.15 4.41
CA GLY A 505 -16.54 -21.29 5.15
C GLY A 505 -16.38 -21.18 6.68
N LYS A 506 -16.03 -20.00 7.22
CA LYS A 506 -15.75 -19.78 8.66
C LYS A 506 -17.00 -19.46 9.48
N TRP A 507 -18.19 -19.51 8.89
CA TRP A 507 -19.44 -19.17 9.56
C TRP A 507 -19.94 -20.28 10.51
N ASN A 508 -19.61 -21.54 10.23
CA ASN A 508 -20.08 -22.69 11.01
C ASN A 508 -19.30 -22.97 12.31
N ASP A 509 -18.17 -22.29 12.55
CA ASP A 509 -17.30 -22.58 13.70
C ASP A 509 -17.64 -21.78 14.98
N ASN A 510 -18.49 -20.75 14.90
CA ASN A 510 -18.68 -19.79 16.00
C ASN A 510 -20.10 -19.67 16.58
N GLU A 511 -21.09 -20.46 16.14
CA GLU A 511 -22.44 -20.40 16.72
C GLU A 511 -22.99 -21.80 17.03
N ASP A 512 -23.11 -22.12 18.33
CA ASP A 512 -24.01 -23.13 18.89
C ASP A 512 -25.48 -22.70 18.63
N HIS A 513 -25.89 -22.74 17.36
CA HIS A 513 -27.30 -22.63 16.97
C HIS A 513 -27.77 -23.99 16.42
N SER A 514 -28.11 -24.85 17.37
CA SER A 514 -29.02 -25.96 17.14
C SER A 514 -30.39 -25.44 16.68
N ASP A 515 -30.93 -26.06 15.63
CA ASP A 515 -32.30 -25.95 15.11
C ASP A 515 -32.71 -24.64 14.41
N SER A 516 -32.26 -24.49 13.17
CA SER A 516 -33.20 -24.17 12.06
C SER A 516 -32.60 -24.68 10.74
N GLY A 517 -33.40 -25.36 9.93
CA GLY A 517 -32.99 -26.05 8.69
C GLY A 517 -32.58 -25.13 7.54
N ILE A 518 -31.57 -24.29 7.76
CA ILE A 518 -30.85 -23.57 6.73
C ILE A 518 -29.66 -24.46 6.35
N GLU A 519 -29.89 -25.34 5.37
CA GLU A 519 -28.82 -26.08 4.70
C GLU A 519 -27.73 -25.10 4.22
N ASP A 520 -26.47 -25.49 4.44
CA ASP A 520 -25.20 -24.86 4.03
C ASP A 520 -25.34 -23.70 3.02
N LEU A 521 -25.49 -22.47 3.55
CA LEU A 521 -25.52 -21.24 2.75
C LEU A 521 -24.08 -20.85 2.37
N GLU A 522 -23.71 -21.17 1.13
CA GLU A 522 -22.35 -21.01 0.60
C GLU A 522 -22.30 -19.96 -0.51
N LEU A 523 -21.30 -19.08 -0.47
CA LEU A 523 -20.99 -18.16 -1.57
C LEU A 523 -20.04 -18.84 -2.55
N ARG A 524 -20.42 -18.95 -3.83
CA ARG A 524 -19.65 -19.70 -4.83
C ARG A 524 -18.64 -18.86 -5.60
N GLU A 525 -19.07 -17.70 -6.09
CA GLU A 525 -18.30 -16.91 -7.06
C GLU A 525 -18.03 -15.48 -6.57
N SER A 526 -18.94 -14.91 -5.78
CA SER A 526 -18.95 -13.47 -5.48
C SER A 526 -18.71 -13.15 -4.01
N VAL A 527 -17.79 -12.21 -3.78
CA VAL A 527 -17.42 -11.72 -2.45
C VAL A 527 -17.08 -10.23 -2.49
N LEU A 528 -17.39 -9.49 -1.42
CA LEU A 528 -16.96 -8.09 -1.25
C LEU A 528 -15.45 -8.04 -0.94
N SER A 529 -14.64 -8.20 -1.98
CA SER A 529 -13.18 -8.03 -1.91
C SER A 529 -12.79 -6.55 -1.69
N VAL A 530 -11.55 -6.29 -1.27
CA VAL A 530 -11.03 -4.91 -1.10
C VAL A 530 -11.18 -4.08 -2.38
N ARG A 531 -11.00 -4.70 -3.55
CA ARG A 531 -11.21 -4.03 -4.85
C ARG A 531 -12.67 -3.59 -5.04
N ASN A 532 -13.62 -4.46 -4.71
CA ASN A 532 -15.05 -4.17 -4.84
C ASN A 532 -15.47 -3.07 -3.85
N ILE A 533 -14.90 -3.09 -2.64
CA ILE A 533 -15.12 -2.05 -1.62
C ILE A 533 -14.69 -0.68 -2.15
N LEU A 534 -13.47 -0.58 -2.67
CA LEU A 534 -12.96 0.68 -3.23
C LEU A 534 -13.80 1.15 -4.43
N HIS A 535 -14.21 0.23 -5.30
CA HIS A 535 -15.09 0.57 -6.43
C HIS A 535 -16.46 1.13 -5.97
N VAL A 536 -17.07 0.56 -4.93
CA VAL A 536 -18.32 1.09 -4.35
C VAL A 536 -18.10 2.49 -3.78
N LEU A 537 -16.99 2.72 -3.07
CA LEU A 537 -16.66 4.03 -2.50
C LEU A 537 -16.38 5.08 -3.58
N ASP A 538 -15.62 4.73 -4.62
CA ASP A 538 -15.34 5.63 -5.74
C ASP A 538 -16.65 6.03 -6.44
N ASN A 539 -17.55 5.06 -6.65
CA ASN A 539 -18.85 5.29 -7.28
C ASN A 539 -19.81 6.11 -6.40
N TRP A 540 -19.69 6.00 -5.07
CA TRP A 540 -20.44 6.84 -4.13
C TRP A 540 -19.89 8.28 -4.10
N ASN A 541 -18.57 8.43 -4.02
CA ASN A 541 -17.88 9.72 -3.88
C ASN A 541 -17.71 10.47 -5.22
N GLN A 542 -18.17 9.90 -6.33
CA GLN A 542 -18.17 10.53 -7.65
C GLN A 542 -19.32 11.54 -7.77
N GLY A 543 -19.18 12.66 -7.07
CA GLY A 543 -20.15 13.76 -7.09
C GLY A 543 -21.37 13.59 -6.18
N GLU A 544 -21.41 12.50 -5.40
CA GLU A 544 -22.50 12.19 -4.46
C GLU A 544 -23.89 12.22 -5.14
N GLU A 545 -23.98 11.75 -6.39
CA GLU A 545 -25.25 11.64 -7.12
C GLU A 545 -26.21 10.63 -6.47
N LYS A 546 -25.68 9.79 -5.56
CA LYS A 546 -26.40 8.71 -4.93
C LYS A 546 -25.98 8.44 -3.49
N ASP A 547 -26.86 7.78 -2.75
CA ASP A 547 -26.58 7.24 -1.42
C ASP A 547 -25.69 5.99 -1.50
N LEU A 548 -25.19 5.56 -0.35
CA LEU A 548 -24.32 4.39 -0.25
C LEU A 548 -25.05 3.08 -0.62
N SER A 549 -26.37 2.99 -0.41
CA SER A 549 -27.18 1.83 -0.79
C SER A 549 -27.22 1.64 -2.31
N LYS A 550 -27.50 2.71 -3.06
CA LYS A 550 -27.51 2.71 -4.52
C LYS A 550 -26.11 2.53 -5.09
N ALA A 551 -25.09 3.10 -4.45
CA ALA A 551 -23.69 2.84 -4.83
C ALA A 551 -23.30 1.38 -4.64
N LEU A 552 -23.73 0.74 -3.54
CA LEU A 552 -23.53 -0.70 -3.31
C LEU A 552 -24.24 -1.55 -4.35
N TRP A 553 -25.47 -1.18 -4.73
CA TRP A 553 -26.20 -1.85 -5.81
C TRP A 553 -25.46 -1.77 -7.14
N ASP A 554 -25.22 -0.56 -7.64
CA ASP A 554 -24.62 -0.33 -8.96
C ASP A 554 -23.15 -0.78 -9.02
N GLY A 555 -22.42 -0.63 -7.91
CA GLY A 555 -20.99 -0.88 -7.84
C GLY A 555 -20.62 -2.35 -7.63
N PHE A 556 -21.55 -3.17 -7.15
CA PHE A 556 -21.26 -4.58 -6.85
C PHE A 556 -22.47 -5.52 -7.00
N ILE A 557 -23.59 -5.29 -6.31
CA ILE A 557 -24.67 -6.31 -6.24
C ILE A 557 -25.28 -6.59 -7.62
N SER A 558 -25.42 -5.57 -8.48
CA SER A 558 -25.99 -5.74 -9.81
C SER A 558 -25.10 -6.50 -10.80
N SER A 559 -23.79 -6.61 -10.53
CA SER A 559 -22.85 -7.33 -11.41
C SER A 559 -22.68 -8.80 -11.05
N ILE A 560 -23.27 -9.25 -9.95
CA ILE A 560 -23.23 -10.66 -9.52
C ILE A 560 -24.07 -11.50 -10.49
N THR A 561 -23.41 -12.50 -11.10
CA THR A 561 -24.01 -13.43 -12.07
C THR A 561 -24.72 -14.59 -11.41
N TYR A 562 -24.20 -15.08 -10.28
CA TYR A 562 -24.77 -16.20 -9.55
C TYR A 562 -25.92 -15.75 -8.64
N ALA A 563 -27.13 -16.26 -8.90
CA ALA A 563 -28.34 -15.75 -8.30
C ALA A 563 -28.40 -15.92 -6.78
N ASP A 564 -27.95 -17.06 -6.24
CA ASP A 564 -27.98 -17.29 -4.79
C ASP A 564 -26.98 -16.37 -4.06
N ASP A 565 -25.79 -16.16 -4.62
CA ASP A 565 -24.79 -15.21 -4.08
C ASP A 565 -25.38 -13.80 -4.03
N GLN A 566 -26.03 -13.37 -5.12
CA GLN A 566 -26.67 -12.05 -5.21
C GLN A 566 -27.76 -11.91 -4.15
N ASN A 567 -28.66 -12.89 -4.05
CA ASN A 567 -29.77 -12.85 -3.12
C ASN A 567 -29.29 -12.90 -1.66
N TYR A 568 -28.24 -13.69 -1.37
CA TYR A 568 -27.65 -13.75 -0.03
C TYR A 568 -27.02 -12.41 0.37
N ILE A 569 -26.12 -11.87 -0.46
CA ILE A 569 -25.43 -10.60 -0.15
C ILE A 569 -26.44 -9.46 -0.03
N LEU A 570 -27.46 -9.42 -0.90
CA LEU A 570 -28.53 -8.44 -0.82
C LEU A 570 -29.34 -8.59 0.48
N SER A 571 -29.63 -9.81 0.93
CA SER A 571 -30.31 -10.05 2.21
C SER A 571 -29.49 -9.58 3.42
N GLN A 572 -28.18 -9.82 3.40
CA GLN A 572 -27.29 -9.33 4.46
C GLN A 572 -27.19 -7.81 4.43
N ALA A 573 -27.14 -7.18 3.25
CA ALA A 573 -27.14 -5.73 3.14
C ALA A 573 -28.40 -5.12 3.79
N VAL A 574 -29.59 -5.71 3.55
CA VAL A 574 -30.82 -5.29 4.23
C VAL A 574 -30.73 -5.46 5.75
N ARG A 575 -30.16 -6.58 6.23
CA ARG A 575 -29.94 -6.82 7.67
C ARG A 575 -29.06 -5.76 8.32
N PHE A 576 -28.03 -5.28 7.62
CA PHE A 576 -27.17 -4.18 8.07
C PHE A 576 -27.78 -2.79 7.87
N GLY A 577 -29.05 -2.72 7.43
CA GLY A 577 -29.82 -1.48 7.31
C GLY A 577 -29.56 -0.71 6.03
N PHE A 578 -29.04 -1.35 4.99
CA PHE A 578 -29.04 -0.82 3.62
C PHE A 578 -30.39 -1.08 2.94
N PHE A 579 -30.70 -0.34 1.88
CA PHE A 579 -31.94 -0.47 1.11
C PHE A 579 -33.23 -0.30 1.95
N PRO A 580 -33.40 0.81 2.69
CA PRO A 580 -34.50 0.94 3.63
C PRO A 580 -35.83 1.22 2.92
N ILE A 581 -36.91 0.65 3.44
CA ILE A 581 -38.24 0.67 2.79
C ILE A 581 -38.78 2.10 2.63
N ASN A 582 -38.48 2.98 3.57
CA ASN A 582 -38.85 4.39 3.55
C ASN A 582 -38.23 5.19 2.39
N GLU A 583 -37.11 4.73 1.83
CA GLU A 583 -36.44 5.34 0.67
C GLU A 583 -36.91 4.70 -0.66
N GLY A 584 -37.96 3.87 -0.62
CA GLY A 584 -38.61 3.29 -1.80
C GLY A 584 -38.05 1.93 -2.23
N TRP A 585 -37.23 1.29 -1.39
CA TRP A 585 -36.72 -0.06 -1.62
C TRP A 585 -37.72 -1.14 -1.16
N ASN A 586 -37.82 -2.24 -1.90
CA ASN A 586 -38.67 -3.39 -1.57
C ASN A 586 -37.91 -4.68 -1.87
N VAL A 587 -36.89 -4.94 -1.07
CA VAL A 587 -36.08 -6.15 -1.18
C VAL A 587 -36.80 -7.29 -0.47
N LYS A 588 -37.20 -8.30 -1.23
CA LYS A 588 -37.76 -9.55 -0.69
C LYS A 588 -36.68 -10.61 -0.66
N THR A 589 -36.54 -11.31 0.47
CA THR A 589 -35.66 -12.48 0.58
C THR A 589 -36.19 -13.59 -0.32
N LYS A 590 -35.40 -13.99 -1.33
CA LYS A 590 -35.67 -15.16 -2.17
C LYS A 590 -35.06 -16.40 -1.53
N ALA A 591 -35.72 -17.55 -1.68
CA ALA A 591 -35.15 -18.84 -1.28
C ALA A 591 -34.00 -19.26 -2.23
N ILE A 592 -33.18 -20.21 -1.79
CA ILE A 592 -32.12 -20.84 -2.59
C ILE A 592 -32.73 -21.41 -3.89
N GLY A 593 -32.08 -21.13 -5.04
CA GLY A 593 -32.58 -21.46 -6.38
C GLY A 593 -33.50 -20.42 -7.00
N GLY A 594 -33.72 -19.28 -6.33
CA GLY A 594 -34.43 -18.13 -6.90
C GLY A 594 -33.61 -17.42 -7.98
N GLY A 595 -34.26 -16.91 -9.03
CA GLY A 595 -33.59 -16.11 -10.06
C GLY A 595 -32.96 -14.83 -9.52
N THR A 596 -32.03 -14.24 -10.30
CA THR A 596 -31.41 -12.95 -9.98
C THR A 596 -32.48 -11.89 -9.75
N THR A 597 -32.17 -10.95 -8.86
CA THR A 597 -33.06 -9.85 -8.54
C THR A 597 -32.72 -8.66 -9.44
N THR A 598 -33.71 -8.16 -10.16
CA THR A 598 -33.54 -7.01 -11.05
C THR A 598 -33.79 -5.69 -10.31
N TYR A 599 -33.26 -4.59 -10.85
CA TYR A 599 -33.46 -3.27 -10.25
C TYR A 599 -34.94 -2.84 -10.18
N GLU A 600 -35.74 -3.22 -11.18
CA GLU A 600 -37.17 -2.90 -11.25
C GLU A 600 -37.98 -3.66 -10.18
N GLU A 601 -37.54 -4.86 -9.79
CA GLU A 601 -38.20 -5.66 -8.74
C GLU A 601 -38.06 -5.03 -7.35
N ILE A 602 -36.93 -4.38 -7.07
CA ILE A 602 -36.59 -3.87 -5.74
C ILE A 602 -36.93 -2.40 -5.55
N ARG A 603 -37.44 -1.72 -6.58
CA ARG A 603 -37.84 -0.31 -6.51
C ARG A 603 -39.36 -0.18 -6.58
N THR A 604 -39.91 0.53 -5.60
CA THR A 604 -41.35 0.88 -5.56
C THR A 604 -41.64 2.23 -6.21
N SER A 605 -40.60 3.05 -6.40
CA SER A 605 -40.67 4.38 -7.00
C SER A 605 -39.37 4.72 -7.73
N PRO A 606 -39.37 5.71 -8.65
CA PRO A 606 -38.14 6.22 -9.24
C PRO A 606 -37.13 6.64 -8.17
N TYR A 607 -35.86 6.39 -8.41
CA TYR A 607 -34.80 6.77 -7.47
C TYR A 607 -34.67 8.28 -7.40
N ASN A 608 -34.64 8.81 -6.17
CA ASN A 608 -34.45 10.22 -5.90
C ASN A 608 -33.58 10.35 -4.65
N TYR A 609 -32.44 11.02 -4.80
CA TYR A 609 -31.51 11.29 -3.71
C TYR A 609 -31.34 12.79 -3.57
N ILE A 610 -31.56 13.28 -2.35
CA ILE A 610 -31.33 14.67 -1.99
C ILE A 610 -30.11 14.66 -1.08
N ARG A 611 -28.99 15.13 -1.62
CA ARG A 611 -27.72 15.18 -0.90
C ARG A 611 -27.84 16.08 0.35
N PRO A 612 -27.48 15.57 1.54
CA PRO A 612 -27.35 16.39 2.75
C PRO A 612 -26.19 17.40 2.64
N LYS A 613 -26.12 18.34 3.59
CA LYS A 613 -24.99 19.28 3.65
C LYS A 613 -23.69 18.54 3.95
N ILE A 614 -22.63 18.89 3.22
CA ILE A 614 -21.28 18.41 3.45
C ILE A 614 -20.71 19.09 4.69
N GLU A 615 -20.11 18.30 5.57
CA GLU A 615 -19.35 18.78 6.72
C GLU A 615 -17.90 18.27 6.63
N THR A 616 -16.96 19.07 7.11
CA THR A 616 -15.54 18.74 7.13
C THR A 616 -15.13 18.19 8.48
N LEU A 617 -14.57 16.99 8.48
CA LEU A 617 -13.85 16.40 9.59
C LEU A 617 -12.35 16.66 9.42
N SER A 618 -11.70 17.14 10.48
CA SER A 618 -10.27 17.39 10.48
C SER A 618 -9.48 16.08 10.62
N TYR A 619 -8.18 16.12 10.33
CA TYR A 619 -7.30 14.98 10.57
C TYR A 619 -7.37 14.43 12.00
N LEU A 620 -7.60 15.30 13.00
CA LEU A 620 -7.70 14.89 14.40
C LEU A 620 -8.97 14.07 14.66
N ASP A 621 -10.10 14.49 14.06
CA ASP A 621 -11.35 13.74 14.11
C ASP A 621 -11.18 12.34 13.50
N VAL A 622 -10.49 12.27 12.35
CA VAL A 622 -10.21 11.01 11.64
C VAL A 622 -9.30 10.09 12.44
N ILE A 623 -8.28 10.65 13.09
CA ILE A 623 -7.39 9.89 13.98
C ILE A 623 -8.20 9.33 15.16
N TYR A 624 -9.08 10.11 15.80
CA TYR A 624 -9.93 9.61 16.88
C TYR A 624 -10.88 8.50 16.43
N LEU A 625 -11.39 8.58 15.21
CA LEU A 625 -12.25 7.56 14.62
C LEU A 625 -11.51 6.23 14.38
N ILE A 626 -10.24 6.28 13.97
CA ILE A 626 -9.47 5.09 13.59
C ILE A 626 -8.73 4.47 14.79
N PHE A 627 -8.09 5.31 15.59
CA PHE A 627 -7.14 4.90 16.63
C PHE A 627 -7.69 5.06 18.05
N GLY A 628 -8.88 5.64 18.19
CA GLY A 628 -9.52 5.91 19.47
C GLY A 628 -9.10 7.25 20.06
N LYS A 629 -9.63 7.59 21.24
CA LYS A 629 -9.24 8.82 21.94
C LYS A 629 -7.89 8.61 22.62
N GLY A 630 -6.95 9.50 22.32
CA GLY A 630 -5.63 9.51 22.96
C GLY A 630 -5.68 9.83 24.46
N PRO A 631 -4.51 9.90 25.11
CA PRO A 631 -4.44 10.25 26.53
C PRO A 631 -5.00 11.65 26.78
N ILE A 632 -5.67 11.82 27.92
CA ILE A 632 -6.22 13.11 28.33
C ILE A 632 -5.10 13.99 28.88
N ARG A 633 -5.10 15.28 28.49
CA ARG A 633 -4.19 16.29 29.04
C ARG A 633 -4.39 16.43 30.56
N LYS A 634 -3.42 15.94 31.35
CA LYS A 634 -3.47 15.99 32.83
C LYS A 634 -2.99 17.32 33.42
N THR A 635 -2.14 18.06 32.72
CA THR A 635 -1.53 19.28 33.21
C THR A 635 -1.77 20.45 32.25
N LEU A 636 -2.24 21.56 32.81
CA LEU A 636 -2.33 22.83 32.08
C LEU A 636 -0.93 23.42 31.89
N PRO A 637 -0.67 24.12 30.77
CA PRO A 637 0.63 24.73 30.52
C PRO A 637 0.99 25.74 31.61
N LYS A 638 2.24 25.73 32.07
CA LYS A 638 2.72 26.67 33.11
C LYS A 638 2.56 28.13 32.70
N GLU A 639 2.67 28.43 31.41
CA GLU A 639 2.46 29.77 30.87
C GLU A 639 1.00 30.21 30.90
N LEU A 640 0.08 29.28 30.64
CA LEU A 640 -1.35 29.51 30.82
C LEU A 640 -1.67 29.70 32.31
N ILE A 641 -1.14 28.84 33.19
CA ILE A 641 -1.29 28.98 34.65
C ILE A 641 -0.79 30.34 35.13
N LYS A 642 0.43 30.76 34.75
CA LYS A 642 0.96 32.09 35.10
C LYS A 642 0.08 33.22 34.59
N SER A 643 -0.48 33.11 33.38
CA SER A 643 -1.39 34.14 32.84
C SER A 643 -2.77 34.18 33.49
N PHE A 644 -3.23 33.05 34.04
CA PHE A 644 -4.40 33.01 34.90
C PHE A 644 -4.06 33.66 36.26
N GLU A 645 -2.90 33.35 36.83
CA GLU A 645 -2.41 33.93 38.09
C GLU A 645 -2.19 35.46 38.00
N ASP A 646 -1.52 35.94 36.95
CA ASP A 646 -1.28 37.36 36.68
C ASP A 646 -2.59 38.15 36.48
N ASN A 647 -3.62 37.52 35.87
CA ASN A 647 -4.94 38.15 35.73
C ASN A 647 -5.78 38.09 37.00
N ILE A 648 -5.60 37.06 37.85
CA ILE A 648 -6.23 37.00 39.18
C ILE A 648 -5.66 38.10 40.09
N ASP A 649 -4.35 38.38 40.01
CA ASP A 649 -3.74 39.50 40.74
C ASP A 649 -4.21 40.87 40.23
N ASN A 650 -4.52 41.01 38.94
CA ASN A 650 -5.20 42.20 38.40
C ASN A 650 -6.71 42.28 38.79
N LEU A 651 -7.39 41.16 39.02
CA LEU A 651 -8.76 41.09 39.52
C LEU A 651 -8.89 41.40 41.03
N LYS A 652 -7.79 41.38 41.79
CA LYS A 652 -7.79 41.82 43.20
C LYS A 652 -8.00 43.34 43.36
N GLN A 653 -8.15 44.10 42.26
CA GLN A 653 -8.60 45.50 42.25
C GLN A 653 -10.04 45.66 41.72
N ILE A 654 -10.98 44.79 42.09
CA ILE A 654 -12.40 45.14 41.95
C ILE A 654 -12.72 46.21 42.99
N ASP A 655 -12.89 47.45 42.53
CA ASP A 655 -13.37 48.56 43.36
C ASP A 655 -14.72 48.18 43.98
N VAL A 656 -14.92 48.48 45.27
CA VAL A 656 -16.06 48.00 46.10
C VAL A 656 -17.41 48.29 45.44
N LYS A 657 -17.50 49.38 44.67
CA LYS A 657 -18.70 49.73 43.89
C LYS A 657 -19.04 48.71 42.80
N LYS A 658 -18.04 48.20 42.09
CA LYS A 658 -18.24 47.26 40.99
C LYS A 658 -18.62 45.86 41.51
N TYR A 659 -18.13 45.51 42.70
CA TYR A 659 -18.58 44.32 43.41
C TYR A 659 -20.06 44.44 43.83
N GLN A 660 -20.46 45.59 44.38
CA GLN A 660 -21.87 45.85 44.75
C GLN A 660 -22.82 45.84 43.55
N GLU A 661 -22.40 46.36 42.39
CA GLU A 661 -23.21 46.30 41.15
C GLU A 661 -23.36 44.86 40.64
N LEU A 662 -22.29 44.06 40.66
CA LEU A 662 -22.35 42.66 40.27
C LEU A 662 -23.19 41.82 41.24
N ASP A 663 -23.09 42.08 42.53
CA ASP A 663 -23.89 41.42 43.57
C ASP A 663 -25.39 41.77 43.43
N GLN A 664 -25.71 43.02 43.10
CA GLN A 664 -27.08 43.42 42.77
C GLN A 664 -27.61 42.75 41.50
N GLN A 665 -26.79 42.60 40.47
CA GLN A 665 -27.18 41.90 39.24
C GLN A 665 -27.39 40.41 39.48
N LEU A 666 -26.55 39.79 40.31
CA LEU A 666 -26.63 38.38 40.68
C LEU A 666 -27.87 38.13 41.54
N PHE A 667 -28.16 39.00 42.49
CA PHE A 667 -29.40 38.97 43.28
C PHE A 667 -30.65 39.12 42.39
N HIS A 668 -30.59 39.97 41.36
CA HIS A 668 -31.68 40.12 40.39
C HIS A 668 -31.89 38.87 39.54
N LEU A 669 -30.80 38.17 39.17
CA LEU A 669 -30.82 36.92 38.41
C LEU A 669 -31.29 35.72 39.25
N GLU A 670 -30.90 35.65 40.52
CA GLU A 670 -31.40 34.64 41.45
C GLU A 670 -32.88 34.86 41.75
N HIS A 671 -33.31 36.11 41.90
CA HIS A 671 -34.72 36.43 42.11
C HIS A 671 -35.57 36.18 40.87
N SER A 672 -35.03 36.40 39.66
CA SER A 672 -35.73 36.06 38.41
C SER A 672 -35.77 34.55 38.15
N LYS A 673 -34.71 33.82 38.52
CA LYS A 673 -34.70 32.36 38.52
C LYS A 673 -35.72 31.77 39.50
N ASN A 674 -35.78 32.28 40.73
CA ASN A 674 -36.80 31.88 41.71
C ASN A 674 -38.23 32.22 41.24
N LEU A 675 -38.42 33.33 40.53
CA LEU A 675 -39.71 33.67 39.90
C LEU A 675 -40.07 32.72 38.76
N LEU A 676 -39.09 32.30 37.95
CA LEU A 676 -39.28 31.32 36.89
C LEU A 676 -39.59 29.93 37.46
N GLU A 677 -38.85 29.48 38.47
CA GLU A 677 -39.14 28.22 39.18
C GLU A 677 -40.52 28.26 39.88
N TYR A 678 -40.91 29.39 40.48
CA TYR A 678 -42.24 29.58 41.06
C TYR A 678 -43.37 29.59 40.00
N LEU A 679 -43.10 30.11 38.79
CA LEU A 679 -44.04 30.09 37.67
C LEU A 679 -44.12 28.71 37.00
N GLU A 680 -43.05 27.93 36.99
CA GLU A 680 -43.05 26.54 36.54
C GLU A 680 -43.79 25.64 37.54
N ASP A 681 -43.57 25.81 38.85
CA ASP A 681 -44.27 25.06 39.90
C ASP A 681 -45.77 25.41 40.02
N ASN A 682 -46.15 26.66 39.72
CA ASN A 682 -47.56 27.08 39.72
C ASN A 682 -48.22 27.08 38.34
N GLY A 683 -47.47 26.78 37.27
CA GLY A 683 -47.96 26.67 35.90
C GLY A 683 -48.79 25.41 35.62
N GLY A 684 -48.95 24.54 36.62
CA GLY A 684 -49.75 23.31 36.54
C GLY A 684 -51.20 23.42 37.00
N LYS A 685 -51.75 24.61 37.29
CA LYS A 685 -53.20 24.78 37.53
C LYS A 685 -53.75 26.12 37.03
N LYS A 686 -54.11 26.17 35.75
CA LYS A 686 -55.48 26.47 35.29
C LYS A 686 -55.64 26.23 33.80
#